data_AF-A0A2R6W5L2-F1
#
_entry.id   AF-A0A2R6W5L2-F1
#
_cell.length_a   1.000
_cell.length_b   1.000
_cell.length_c   1.000
_cell.angle_alpha   90.00
_cell.angle_beta   90.00
_cell.angle_gamma   90.00
#
_symmetry.space_group_name_H-M   'P 1'
#
loop_
_entity.id
_entity.type
_entity.pdbx_description
1 polymer ?
#
loop_
_entity_poly.entity_id
_entity_poly.type
_entity_poly.pdbx_seq_one_letter_code
_entity_poly.pdbx_strand_id
1 'polypeptide(L)'
;MKKNPKSGSRRFNNPFPKAPAGLGFVRGDLLVDAASAPSQSHTAGQGFEVRWQAEPGRAGLQVFHATEPERALWSTIPGSAFVSAAFGTDSFEESRGSFAIHDTIDVLCCHQTVEQVTIAWPSETFVAPKRPPSQVDADGVRPGSRGPCVIVAGCLYSDPKLAREQFAAFRTLSSSSSGPTAASSPSSPFYHPSQSHLRLESRGCLRLFSQEQRVAVRYWLVFFECRDHQLGFSVSLQQPARFETFCQAGAYVVARASSAVVPEAAHDPKSRTTTTTLNRSLSGDDFESEAREHGDGSGEHWLWSEAPVSAFGRRAVGNDGAEPRRLHSFGRKRSFRRSISVADFRTCSLFDKCLTGSSSFLAELANAGRVLTPREQQLVQLPRLNRIQITFSSDPSERFFGFGEQFSHFNLKGKRVPILVQEQGLGRGDQPITALANMVSNRSGGAWHTTYAPVPYYITSQMRSLYLEGFEYSVFDLTRSNAVQVQVHAGYMQGRILHGKTPADIIRQYTAAIGRMRELPAWITQGAIVGMQGGMQAVRKVWQKLRDLDVPLAAFWLQDWVGQRRTSIGWQLWWNWEVDRDHYPGWEQLVTDLRSHGIRTMAYCNPLLAPTHEKPNRRRDLLAEAHSQDLVVTDQLGSPYMIPNTSFDAAMVDLTNPAARTWLKNILLDMIQTGVRGWMADFGEALPLDCSLYSGEEARTVHNQYSELWAQLNREVAEEWEATQKGRRLDEGEDEDEKLVFFMRAGYRGSPRSSTLFWEGDQMVSWQRHDGIKSAVTGLLSGGLCGFSLNHSDIGGYCTVDIPLVRYRRSEELLLRWMELNAFSTIFRTHEGNGPASNSQFYSNDTTFRHFARFAKVYKAWDFYRRQLVKEAAETGLPVVRHLFLHYPHDETVLTITYEEFLVGSEILVVPVLDQGHKRVQAYFPRGEEDDEWEHIWTGNVYRSDQEVDHLISHASFKAWIEAPLGFPAIFVKAGSEVGARFKANLISAGLLDPR
;
A
#
# COMPACT_ATOMS: atom_id res chain seq x y z
N MET A 1 -58.04 11.98 -4.50
CA MET A 1 -58.10 13.34 -3.89
C MET A 1 -56.74 13.70 -3.30
N LYS A 2 -56.38 15.00 -3.27
CA LYS A 2 -55.03 15.48 -2.89
C LYS A 2 -54.78 15.44 -1.36
N LYS A 3 -53.56 15.09 -0.95
CA LYS A 3 -52.86 15.67 0.22
C LYS A 3 -51.35 15.37 0.17
N ASN A 4 -50.54 16.41 -0.07
CA ASN A 4 -49.08 16.34 0.07
C ASN A 4 -48.69 16.22 1.55
N PRO A 5 -47.80 15.30 1.95
CA PRO A 5 -46.96 15.47 3.13
C PRO A 5 -45.80 16.42 2.81
N LYS A 6 -45.51 17.37 3.71
CA LYS A 6 -44.46 18.38 3.53
C LYS A 6 -43.07 17.75 3.59
N SER A 7 -42.13 18.29 2.82
CA SER A 7 -40.72 17.96 2.89
C SER A 7 -40.16 18.26 4.28
N GLY A 8 -39.61 17.23 4.91
CA GLY A 8 -39.01 17.27 6.25
C GLY A 8 -37.70 16.49 6.29
N SER A 9 -36.80 16.75 5.33
CA SER A 9 -35.50 16.10 5.23
C SER A 9 -34.54 16.55 6.33
N ARG A 10 -34.79 16.09 7.57
CA ARG A 10 -33.73 16.03 8.59
C ARG A 10 -32.64 15.08 8.06
N ARG A 11 -31.56 15.65 7.53
CA ARG A 11 -30.31 14.95 7.26
C ARG A 11 -29.80 14.37 8.57
N PHE A 12 -30.16 13.12 8.88
CA PHE A 12 -29.54 12.39 9.97
C PHE A 12 -28.11 12.04 9.54
N ASN A 13 -27.18 12.63 10.26
CA ASN A 13 -25.80 12.22 10.53
C ASN A 13 -25.07 11.40 9.47
N ASN A 14 -24.00 11.99 8.94
CA ASN A 14 -22.87 11.25 8.38
C ASN A 14 -22.51 10.08 9.34
N PRO A 15 -22.58 8.81 8.91
CA PRO A 15 -22.34 7.66 9.80
C PRO A 15 -20.85 7.48 10.14
N PHE A 16 -19.99 8.19 9.44
CA PHE A 16 -18.55 8.21 9.65
C PHE A 16 -18.11 9.27 10.66
N PRO A 17 -17.02 9.03 11.42
CA PRO A 17 -16.32 10.09 12.13
C PRO A 17 -15.90 11.20 11.15
N LYS A 18 -15.64 12.41 11.68
CA LYS A 18 -15.07 13.50 10.86
C LYS A 18 -13.77 13.01 10.20
N ALA A 19 -13.53 13.46 8.96
CA ALA A 19 -12.29 13.18 8.24
C ALA A 19 -11.06 13.55 9.10
N PRO A 20 -9.90 12.88 8.89
CA PRO A 20 -8.72 13.08 9.72
C PRO A 20 -8.36 14.55 9.89
N ALA A 21 -8.07 14.96 11.13
CA ALA A 21 -7.53 16.27 11.42
C ALA A 21 -6.09 16.33 10.88
N GLY A 22 -5.94 16.99 9.75
CA GLY A 22 -4.65 17.32 9.16
C GLY A 22 -4.80 18.61 8.37
N LEU A 23 -3.76 18.97 7.62
CA LEU A 23 -3.78 20.19 6.80
C LEU A 23 -4.98 20.16 5.82
N GLY A 24 -5.86 21.16 5.97
CA GLY A 24 -6.98 21.38 5.05
C GLY A 24 -6.49 21.93 3.71
N PHE A 25 -7.41 22.07 2.73
CA PHE A 25 -7.03 22.50 1.38
C PHE A 25 -6.21 23.81 1.39
N VAL A 26 -4.95 23.72 0.96
CA VAL A 26 -4.01 24.84 0.99
C VAL A 26 -4.20 25.72 -0.25
N ARG A 27 -4.13 27.03 -0.09
CA ARG A 27 -4.05 27.94 -1.24
C ARG A 27 -3.05 29.06 -0.94
N GLY A 28 -2.13 29.29 -1.87
CA GLY A 28 -1.20 30.40 -1.83
C GLY A 28 -1.05 31.08 -3.18
N ASP A 29 -0.34 32.20 -3.16
CA ASP A 29 -0.08 33.05 -4.33
C ASP A 29 0.96 32.40 -5.24
N LEU A 30 0.75 32.48 -6.56
CA LEU A 30 1.77 32.18 -7.57
C LEU A 30 2.34 33.50 -8.11
N LEU A 31 3.64 33.70 -7.95
CA LEU A 31 4.39 34.85 -8.46
C LEU A 31 5.27 34.40 -9.63
N VAL A 32 5.11 35.08 -10.77
CA VAL A 32 5.79 34.76 -12.04
C VAL A 32 6.31 36.04 -12.65
N ASP A 33 7.46 35.92 -13.32
CA ASP A 33 8.02 36.95 -14.19
C ASP A 33 8.17 36.36 -15.58
N ALA A 34 7.39 36.87 -16.54
CA ALA A 34 7.45 36.40 -17.92
C ALA A 34 8.80 36.72 -18.60
N ALA A 35 9.64 37.58 -18.02
CA ALA A 35 11.01 37.80 -18.48
C ALA A 35 11.98 36.67 -18.05
N SER A 36 11.83 36.11 -16.84
CA SER A 36 12.72 35.05 -16.32
C SER A 36 12.23 33.64 -16.65
N ALA A 37 10.91 33.45 -16.73
CA ALA A 37 10.25 32.20 -17.08
C ALA A 37 9.17 32.47 -18.16
N PRO A 38 9.55 32.81 -19.40
CA PRO A 38 8.60 33.07 -20.50
C PRO A 38 7.75 31.85 -20.85
N SER A 39 6.55 32.07 -21.41
CA SER A 39 5.67 30.98 -21.87
C SER A 39 6.38 30.14 -22.94
N GLN A 40 6.54 28.83 -22.70
CA GLN A 40 7.25 27.90 -23.57
C GLN A 40 6.64 26.49 -23.50
N SER A 41 6.76 25.75 -24.59
CA SER A 41 6.46 24.32 -24.66
C SER A 41 7.75 23.52 -24.75
N HIS A 42 7.84 22.44 -23.99
CA HIS A 42 9.04 21.61 -23.91
C HIS A 42 8.68 20.13 -24.00
N THR A 43 9.39 19.37 -24.83
CA THR A 43 9.27 17.92 -24.83
C THR A 43 9.94 17.34 -23.58
N ALA A 44 9.22 16.50 -22.84
CA ALA A 44 9.77 15.62 -21.82
C ALA A 44 9.96 14.24 -22.46
N GLY A 45 11.21 13.93 -22.80
CA GLY A 45 11.58 12.76 -23.61
C GLY A 45 11.19 12.89 -25.09
N GLN A 46 10.45 11.90 -25.57
CA GLN A 46 9.91 11.73 -26.92
C GLN A 46 8.38 11.73 -26.95
N GLY A 47 7.72 11.21 -25.90
CA GLY A 47 6.26 11.02 -25.86
C GLY A 47 5.45 12.21 -25.31
N PHE A 48 6.03 13.06 -24.46
CA PHE A 48 5.26 14.03 -23.67
C PHE A 48 5.65 15.48 -23.96
N GLU A 49 4.67 16.38 -23.86
CA GLU A 49 4.85 17.83 -23.96
C GLU A 49 4.41 18.50 -22.64
N VAL A 50 5.30 19.27 -22.04
CA VAL A 50 5.03 20.12 -20.88
C VAL A 50 4.94 21.56 -21.37
N ARG A 51 3.75 22.16 -21.26
CA ARG A 51 3.48 23.56 -21.64
C ARG A 51 3.47 24.43 -20.39
N TRP A 52 4.27 25.49 -20.38
CA TRP A 52 4.27 26.54 -19.35
C TRP A 52 3.67 27.82 -19.93
N GLN A 53 2.66 28.37 -19.27
CA GLN A 53 2.12 29.70 -19.54
C GLN A 53 2.56 30.66 -18.43
N ALA A 54 3.11 31.80 -18.80
CA ALA A 54 3.64 32.82 -17.87
C ALA A 54 2.71 34.04 -17.68
N GLU A 55 1.56 34.05 -18.36
CA GLU A 55 0.63 35.19 -18.38
C GLU A 55 0.08 35.49 -16.96
N PRO A 56 0.19 36.73 -16.44
CA PRO A 56 -0.27 37.08 -15.10
C PRO A 56 -1.73 36.68 -14.85
N GLY A 57 -1.98 35.98 -13.73
CA GLY A 57 -3.32 35.48 -13.37
C GLY A 57 -3.78 34.23 -14.15
N ARG A 58 -3.07 33.82 -15.20
CA ARG A 58 -3.29 32.57 -15.96
C ARG A 58 -2.12 31.60 -15.88
N ALA A 59 -1.01 31.99 -15.25
CA ALA A 59 0.21 31.22 -15.25
C ALA A 59 0.03 29.81 -14.68
N GLY A 60 0.69 28.82 -15.29
CA GLY A 60 0.47 27.42 -14.95
C GLY A 60 1.15 26.44 -15.91
N LEU A 61 1.20 25.18 -15.49
CA LEU A 61 1.75 24.06 -16.24
C LEU A 61 0.63 23.15 -16.74
N GLN A 62 0.79 22.62 -17.95
CA GLN A 62 -0.04 21.58 -18.53
C GLN A 62 0.83 20.47 -19.12
N VAL A 63 0.35 19.23 -19.05
CA VAL A 63 1.02 18.04 -19.58
C VAL A 63 0.12 17.37 -20.60
N PHE A 64 0.66 17.12 -21.79
CA PHE A 64 0.02 16.43 -22.90
C PHE A 64 0.87 15.25 -23.35
N HIS A 65 0.24 14.27 -24.02
CA HIS A 65 0.96 13.23 -24.77
C HIS A 65 0.89 13.56 -26.26
N ALA A 66 1.97 13.30 -27.01
CA ALA A 66 2.10 13.69 -28.41
C ALA A 66 1.01 13.10 -29.32
N THR A 67 0.41 11.96 -28.95
CA THR A 67 -0.69 11.34 -29.70
C THR A 67 -2.07 11.94 -29.41
N GLU A 68 -2.20 12.78 -28.39
CA GLU A 68 -3.45 13.43 -27.95
C GLU A 68 -3.20 14.87 -27.47
N PRO A 69 -2.72 15.77 -28.36
CA PRO A 69 -2.25 17.12 -27.99
C PRO A 69 -3.33 18.08 -27.47
N GLU A 70 -4.61 17.70 -27.61
CA GLU A 70 -5.77 18.42 -27.10
C GLU A 70 -6.20 17.96 -25.70
N ARG A 71 -5.79 16.77 -25.25
CA ARG A 71 -6.20 16.19 -23.96
C ARG A 71 -5.10 16.33 -22.92
N ALA A 72 -5.23 17.34 -22.06
CA ALA A 72 -4.36 17.53 -20.92
C ALA A 72 -4.48 16.39 -19.90
N LEU A 73 -3.42 15.59 -19.76
CA LEU A 73 -3.30 14.50 -18.78
C LEU A 73 -3.16 15.02 -17.35
N TRP A 74 -2.53 16.19 -17.20
CA TRP A 74 -2.38 16.90 -15.93
C TRP A 74 -2.32 18.41 -16.20
N SER A 75 -2.83 19.23 -15.29
CA SER A 75 -2.80 20.71 -15.42
C SER A 75 -2.94 21.39 -14.07
N THR A 76 -2.09 22.37 -13.78
CA THR A 76 -2.21 23.21 -12.56
C THR A 76 -3.46 24.08 -12.61
N ILE A 77 -3.86 24.63 -11.47
CA ILE A 77 -4.91 25.67 -11.43
C ILE A 77 -4.30 27.00 -11.91
N PRO A 78 -4.81 27.65 -12.96
CA PRO A 78 -4.26 28.90 -13.47
C PRO A 78 -4.12 29.99 -12.39
N GLY A 79 -2.97 30.65 -12.35
CA GLY A 79 -2.67 31.75 -11.43
C GLY A 79 -2.60 31.37 -9.95
N SER A 80 -2.53 30.08 -9.60
CA SER A 80 -2.49 29.60 -8.20
C SER A 80 -1.24 28.74 -7.95
N ALA A 81 -0.72 28.77 -6.71
CA ALA A 81 0.42 27.92 -6.35
C ALA A 81 0.08 26.43 -6.52
N PHE A 82 1.00 25.68 -7.12
CA PHE A 82 0.88 24.26 -7.44
C PHE A 82 1.90 23.37 -6.71
N VAL A 83 2.91 23.97 -6.07
CA VAL A 83 3.76 23.30 -5.07
C VAL A 83 3.63 24.04 -3.74
N SER A 84 3.44 23.29 -2.66
CA SER A 84 3.53 23.76 -1.28
C SER A 84 4.34 22.77 -0.45
N ALA A 85 4.93 23.26 0.64
CA ALA A 85 5.71 22.44 1.57
C ALA A 85 5.44 22.87 3.00
N ALA A 86 5.60 21.96 3.96
CA ALA A 86 5.44 22.28 5.37
C ALA A 86 6.42 21.52 6.25
N PHE A 87 6.65 22.05 7.44
CA PHE A 87 7.14 21.29 8.57
C PHE A 87 5.97 21.03 9.52
N GLY A 88 5.80 19.78 9.89
CA GLY A 88 4.83 19.37 10.89
C GLY A 88 5.30 18.15 11.68
N THR A 89 4.62 17.92 12.78
CA THR A 89 4.86 16.80 13.68
C THR A 89 3.66 15.85 13.61
N ASP A 90 3.93 14.58 13.30
CA ASP A 90 2.93 13.52 13.42
C ASP A 90 2.86 13.05 14.87
N SER A 91 1.64 12.95 15.41
CA SER A 91 1.36 12.05 16.52
C SER A 91 0.40 10.97 16.03
N PHE A 92 0.57 9.73 16.50
CA PHE A 92 -0.25 8.61 16.07
C PHE A 92 -0.88 7.89 17.26
N GLU A 93 -2.08 7.37 17.02
CA GLU A 93 -2.72 6.38 17.87
C GLU A 93 -2.74 5.05 17.09
N GLU A 94 -2.25 3.99 17.73
CA GLU A 94 -2.37 2.61 17.27
C GLU A 94 -3.38 1.89 18.18
N SER A 95 -4.18 1.01 17.59
CA SER A 95 -4.93 -0.01 18.34
C SER A 95 -5.21 -1.22 17.47
N ARG A 96 -4.45 -2.30 17.72
CA ARG A 96 -4.61 -3.61 17.04
C ARG A 96 -4.53 -3.49 15.52
N GLY A 97 -3.50 -2.84 14.98
CA GLY A 97 -3.34 -2.61 13.54
C GLY A 97 -4.29 -1.59 12.93
N SER A 98 -5.18 -0.95 13.72
CA SER A 98 -5.91 0.25 13.32
C SER A 98 -5.10 1.49 13.68
N PHE A 99 -4.85 2.37 12.71
CA PHE A 99 -3.98 3.54 12.90
C PHE A 99 -4.73 4.86 12.73
N ALA A 100 -4.22 5.91 13.39
CA ALA A 100 -4.64 7.27 13.14
C ALA A 100 -3.48 8.23 13.27
N ILE A 101 -3.21 8.97 12.21
CA ILE A 101 -2.16 9.99 12.16
C ILE A 101 -2.81 11.36 12.31
N HIS A 102 -2.37 12.10 13.32
CA HIS A 102 -2.74 13.48 13.60
C HIS A 102 -1.58 14.39 13.20
N ASP A 103 -1.77 15.11 12.10
CA ASP A 103 -0.75 15.95 11.45
C ASP A 103 -0.84 17.39 11.99
N THR A 104 0.12 17.79 12.82
CA THR A 104 0.21 19.17 13.35
C THR A 104 1.22 19.95 12.52
N ILE A 105 0.78 21.02 11.84
CA ILE A 105 1.64 21.84 10.98
C ILE A 105 2.14 23.06 11.75
N ASP A 106 3.46 23.14 11.93
CA ASP A 106 4.16 24.22 12.64
C ASP A 106 4.57 25.35 11.69
N VAL A 107 4.99 25.01 10.46
CA VAL A 107 5.38 25.97 9.41
C VAL A 107 4.81 25.54 8.06
N LEU A 108 4.05 26.41 7.41
CA LEU A 108 3.52 26.20 6.06
C LEU A 108 4.16 27.19 5.07
N CYS A 109 4.73 26.68 3.99
CA CYS A 109 5.25 27.45 2.85
C CYS A 109 4.38 27.19 1.62
N CYS A 110 3.41 28.07 1.36
CA CYS A 110 2.42 27.90 0.28
C CYS A 110 2.44 29.01 -0.78
N HIS A 111 3.17 30.10 -0.58
CA HIS A 111 3.37 31.14 -1.60
C HIS A 111 4.56 30.75 -2.49
N GLN A 112 4.35 30.64 -3.79
CA GLN A 112 5.29 30.05 -4.74
C GLN A 112 5.80 31.10 -5.73
N THR A 113 7.11 31.15 -5.96
CA THR A 113 7.68 31.76 -7.17
C THR A 113 7.96 30.67 -8.21
N VAL A 114 7.80 31.01 -9.49
CA VAL A 114 8.47 30.29 -10.59
C VAL A 114 9.49 31.25 -11.17
N GLU A 115 10.77 30.95 -10.93
CA GLU A 115 11.90 31.77 -11.32
C GLU A 115 12.44 31.34 -12.68
N GLN A 116 12.39 30.02 -12.97
CA GLN A 116 12.99 29.42 -14.14
C GLN A 116 12.19 28.18 -14.59
N VAL A 117 12.03 28.03 -15.91
CA VAL A 117 11.61 26.79 -16.58
C VAL A 117 12.67 26.48 -17.63
N THR A 118 13.25 25.28 -17.62
CA THR A 118 14.33 24.88 -18.52
C THR A 118 14.24 23.42 -18.96
N ILE A 119 14.88 23.12 -20.09
CA ILE A 119 15.22 21.76 -20.49
C ILE A 119 16.64 21.43 -20.00
N ALA A 120 16.81 20.23 -19.44
CA ALA A 120 18.12 19.63 -19.19
C ALA A 120 18.24 18.31 -19.97
N TRP A 121 19.40 18.05 -20.57
CA TRP A 121 19.70 16.75 -21.18
C TRP A 121 20.42 15.85 -20.16
N PRO A 122 20.14 14.53 -20.13
CA PRO A 122 20.84 13.58 -19.26
C PRO A 122 22.24 13.25 -19.81
N SER A 123 23.14 14.23 -19.79
CA SER A 123 24.59 13.99 -19.79
C SER A 123 25.06 13.86 -18.34
N GLU A 124 25.83 12.80 -18.05
CA GLU A 124 26.56 12.47 -16.82
C GLU A 124 26.36 13.39 -15.61
N THR A 125 25.88 12.82 -14.49
CA THR A 125 25.71 13.39 -13.12
C THR A 125 24.35 13.91 -12.64
N PHE A 126 23.23 13.72 -13.37
CA PHE A 126 21.90 13.82 -12.72
C PHE A 126 21.57 12.55 -11.91
N VAL A 127 22.26 12.39 -10.79
CA VAL A 127 21.93 11.39 -9.76
C VAL A 127 20.78 11.96 -8.94
N ALA A 128 19.57 11.45 -9.15
CA ALA A 128 18.46 11.66 -8.21
C ALA A 128 18.96 11.32 -6.79
N PRO A 129 18.65 12.13 -5.75
CA PRO A 129 19.23 11.96 -4.43
C PRO A 129 19.02 10.52 -3.95
N LYS A 130 20.11 9.79 -3.79
CA LYS A 130 20.07 8.37 -3.41
C LYS A 130 19.31 8.23 -2.09
N ARG A 131 18.36 7.29 -2.04
CA ARG A 131 17.98 6.66 -0.78
C ARG A 131 19.27 6.21 -0.06
N PRO A 132 19.37 6.29 1.28
CA PRO A 132 20.35 5.47 1.98
C PRO A 132 20.11 4.00 1.55
N PRO A 133 21.15 3.24 1.19
CA PRO A 133 20.97 1.98 0.49
C PRO A 133 20.40 0.90 1.41
N SER A 134 19.08 0.66 1.34
CA SER A 134 18.48 -0.59 1.78
C SER A 134 18.73 -1.68 0.72
N GLN A 135 19.14 -2.87 1.17
CA GLN A 135 19.59 -3.98 0.30
C GLN A 135 18.42 -4.71 -0.37
N VAL A 136 17.66 -4.03 -1.24
CA VAL A 136 16.57 -4.65 -2.05
C VAL A 136 16.57 -4.21 -3.53
N ASP A 137 17.56 -3.41 -3.98
CA ASP A 137 17.71 -3.02 -5.39
C ASP A 137 18.56 -4.01 -6.20
N ALA A 138 18.06 -5.23 -6.34
CA ALA A 138 18.42 -6.13 -7.44
C ALA A 138 17.20 -6.25 -8.38
N ASP A 139 17.33 -5.69 -9.59
CA ASP A 139 16.36 -5.73 -10.69
C ASP A 139 15.00 -5.02 -10.50
N GLY A 140 15.05 -3.68 -10.44
CA GLY A 140 13.86 -2.85 -10.68
C GLY A 140 14.15 -1.34 -10.83
N VAL A 141 13.89 -0.77 -12.01
CA VAL A 141 13.83 0.70 -12.25
C VAL A 141 15.10 1.50 -11.90
N ARG A 142 16.14 1.43 -12.75
CA ARG A 142 17.13 2.53 -12.82
C ARG A 142 16.48 3.79 -13.42
N PRO A 143 16.57 4.97 -12.79
CA PRO A 143 16.11 6.23 -13.38
C PRO A 143 17.09 6.70 -14.47
N GLY A 144 17.05 6.04 -15.64
CA GLY A 144 17.67 6.53 -16.86
C GLY A 144 16.61 7.16 -17.74
N SER A 145 16.51 8.50 -17.72
CA SER A 145 15.59 9.23 -18.58
C SER A 145 15.93 9.05 -20.06
N ARG A 146 14.90 8.92 -20.90
CA ARG A 146 15.06 8.85 -22.35
C ARG A 146 14.93 10.24 -22.96
N GLY A 147 16.03 11.00 -22.96
CA GLY A 147 16.09 12.32 -23.58
C GLY A 147 15.78 13.47 -22.61
N PRO A 148 15.29 14.63 -23.11
CA PRO A 148 15.23 15.87 -22.33
C PRO A 148 14.28 15.78 -21.13
N CYS A 149 14.71 16.33 -20.00
CA CYS A 149 13.91 16.54 -18.80
C CYS A 149 13.48 18.01 -18.72
N VAL A 150 12.25 18.29 -18.28
CA VAL A 150 11.75 19.65 -18.04
C VAL A 150 11.85 19.95 -16.55
N ILE A 151 12.52 21.04 -16.19
CA ILE A 151 12.78 21.47 -14.81
C ILE A 151 12.08 22.81 -14.58
N VAL A 152 11.22 22.85 -13.56
CA VAL A 152 10.56 24.05 -13.04
C VAL A 152 11.15 24.35 -11.67
N ALA A 153 11.75 25.52 -11.50
CA ALA A 153 12.45 25.90 -10.28
C ALA A 153 12.00 27.27 -9.75
N GLY A 154 12.03 27.39 -8.43
CA GLY A 154 11.72 28.63 -7.71
C GLY A 154 11.72 28.43 -6.20
N CYS A 155 11.08 29.33 -5.47
CA CYS A 155 11.05 29.33 -4.01
C CYS A 155 9.62 29.24 -3.46
N LEU A 156 9.49 28.62 -2.29
CA LEU A 156 8.29 28.55 -1.46
C LEU A 156 8.49 29.43 -0.23
N TYR A 157 7.48 30.20 0.14
CA TYR A 157 7.54 31.15 1.26
C TYR A 157 6.37 30.94 2.24
N SER A 158 6.63 31.15 3.53
CA SER A 158 5.59 31.16 4.58
C SER A 158 4.87 32.50 4.73
N ASP A 159 5.40 33.58 4.14
CA ASP A 159 4.82 34.93 4.20
C ASP A 159 4.66 35.53 2.77
N PRO A 160 3.45 35.98 2.37
CA PRO A 160 3.19 36.55 1.05
C PRO A 160 3.88 37.91 0.81
N LYS A 161 4.13 38.70 1.85
CA LYS A 161 4.89 39.96 1.74
C LYS A 161 6.35 39.65 1.46
N LEU A 162 6.94 38.72 2.21
CA LEU A 162 8.31 38.27 1.98
C LEU A 162 8.47 37.71 0.56
N ALA A 163 7.52 36.90 0.09
CA ALA A 163 7.52 36.38 -1.28
C ALA A 163 7.58 37.51 -2.32
N ARG A 164 6.74 38.55 -2.17
CA ARG A 164 6.70 39.70 -3.09
C ARG A 164 7.95 40.56 -3.02
N GLU A 165 8.51 40.78 -1.83
CA GLU A 165 9.75 41.55 -1.61
C GLU A 165 10.97 40.86 -2.23
N GLN A 166 11.17 39.57 -1.93
CA GLN A 166 12.28 38.79 -2.49
C GLN A 166 12.13 38.62 -4.00
N PHE A 167 10.92 38.40 -4.50
CA PHE A 167 10.67 38.29 -5.93
C PHE A 167 10.86 39.63 -6.69
N ALA A 168 10.54 40.76 -6.08
CA ALA A 168 10.88 42.07 -6.65
C ALA A 168 12.40 42.30 -6.72
N ALA A 169 13.16 41.86 -5.72
CA ALA A 169 14.62 41.91 -5.75
C ALA A 169 15.20 41.00 -6.86
N PHE A 170 14.69 39.78 -7.00
CA PHE A 170 15.06 38.85 -8.06
C PHE A 170 14.85 39.44 -9.46
N ARG A 171 13.66 40.02 -9.73
CA ARG A 171 13.35 40.69 -11.02
C ARG A 171 14.27 41.88 -11.32
N THR A 172 14.69 42.61 -10.28
CA THR A 172 15.63 43.74 -10.43
C THR A 172 17.03 43.24 -10.81
N LEU A 173 17.45 42.10 -10.27
CA LEU A 173 18.75 41.48 -10.57
C LEU A 173 18.78 40.84 -11.97
N SER A 174 17.72 40.10 -12.35
CA SER A 174 17.64 39.49 -13.68
C SER A 174 17.62 40.53 -14.80
N SER A 175 16.80 41.58 -14.68
CA SER A 175 16.73 42.66 -15.67
C SER A 175 18.03 43.48 -15.81
N SER A 176 18.85 43.57 -14.76
CA SER A 176 20.16 44.23 -14.83
C SER A 176 21.23 43.44 -15.60
N SER A 177 21.00 42.14 -15.83
CA SER A 177 21.94 41.26 -16.56
C SER A 177 21.81 41.31 -18.09
N SER A 178 20.76 41.93 -18.63
CA SER A 178 20.47 42.00 -20.07
C SER A 178 20.81 43.37 -20.66
N GLY A 179 22.09 43.57 -21.01
CA GLY A 179 22.55 44.74 -21.78
C GLY A 179 22.38 44.57 -23.30
N PRO A 180 22.30 45.66 -24.08
CA PRO A 180 21.93 45.60 -25.50
C PRO A 180 23.05 45.11 -26.42
N THR A 181 22.74 44.16 -27.30
CA THR A 181 23.62 43.73 -28.41
C THR A 181 23.50 44.69 -29.60
N ALA A 182 24.64 45.24 -30.04
CA ALA A 182 24.72 46.08 -31.24
C ALA A 182 24.80 45.23 -32.53
N ALA A 183 24.27 45.77 -33.64
CA ALA A 183 24.16 45.06 -34.91
C ALA A 183 25.39 45.21 -35.83
N SER A 184 25.75 44.15 -36.53
CA SER A 184 26.46 44.19 -37.83
C SER A 184 26.20 42.89 -38.63
N SER A 185 26.52 42.91 -39.92
CA SER A 185 25.89 42.09 -40.98
C SER A 185 26.81 40.95 -41.52
N PRO A 186 26.40 40.14 -42.54
CA PRO A 186 26.69 38.70 -42.54
C PRO A 186 27.91 38.21 -43.34
N SER A 187 28.56 37.15 -42.86
CA SER A 187 29.30 36.16 -43.66
C SER A 187 29.39 34.82 -42.93
N SER A 188 29.69 33.73 -43.66
CA SER A 188 29.58 32.32 -43.26
C SER A 188 30.80 31.54 -43.80
N PRO A 189 31.17 30.31 -43.33
CA PRO A 189 30.72 29.53 -42.17
C PRO A 189 31.90 29.19 -41.20
N PHE A 190 31.66 28.25 -40.26
CA PHE A 190 32.60 27.63 -39.30
C PHE A 190 33.09 28.50 -38.13
N TYR A 191 32.55 28.26 -36.93
CA TYR A 191 33.32 28.37 -35.69
C TYR A 191 32.74 27.45 -34.61
N HIS A 192 33.62 26.88 -33.77
CA HIS A 192 33.25 26.05 -32.61
C HIS A 192 32.43 26.85 -31.57
N PRO A 193 31.45 26.24 -30.88
CA PRO A 193 30.82 26.86 -29.72
C PRO A 193 31.80 26.89 -28.54
N SER A 194 32.28 28.08 -28.20
CA SER A 194 33.05 28.34 -26.98
C SER A 194 32.15 28.23 -25.74
N GLN A 195 32.74 27.77 -24.62
CA GLN A 195 32.04 27.64 -23.33
C GLN A 195 31.60 29.00 -22.78
N SER A 196 30.31 29.34 -22.92
CA SER A 196 29.68 30.45 -22.21
C SER A 196 29.27 30.03 -20.79
N HIS A 197 30.21 30.11 -19.85
CA HIS A 197 29.90 29.91 -18.43
C HIS A 197 28.97 31.03 -17.90
N LEU A 198 27.69 30.70 -17.73
CA LEU A 198 26.74 31.53 -16.98
C LEU A 198 27.10 31.54 -15.49
N ARG A 199 27.93 32.52 -15.08
CA ARG A 199 28.09 32.91 -13.67
C ARG A 199 26.83 33.64 -13.22
N LEU A 200 25.93 32.95 -12.52
CA LEU A 200 24.92 33.60 -11.68
C LEU A 200 25.61 34.19 -10.46
N GLU A 201 25.74 35.52 -10.40
CA GLU A 201 26.27 36.20 -9.21
C GLU A 201 25.27 36.07 -8.04
N SER A 202 25.73 35.47 -6.94
CA SER A 202 24.93 35.18 -5.73
C SER A 202 24.70 36.40 -4.83
N ARG A 203 24.41 37.58 -5.41
CA ARG A 203 24.26 38.86 -4.70
C ARG A 203 22.81 39.35 -4.70
N GLY A 204 21.96 38.76 -3.85
CA GLY A 204 20.58 39.22 -3.70
C GLY A 204 19.83 38.75 -2.45
N CYS A 205 20.04 37.52 -2.00
CA CYS A 205 19.12 36.86 -1.05
C CYS A 205 19.68 36.78 0.38
N LEU A 206 19.98 37.91 1.03
CA LEU A 206 20.38 37.95 2.46
C LEU A 206 20.25 39.35 3.09
N ARG A 207 19.12 39.65 3.73
CA ARG A 207 19.03 40.66 4.81
C ARG A 207 17.82 40.44 5.74
N LEU A 208 18.13 40.42 7.04
CA LEU A 208 17.26 40.70 8.20
C LEU A 208 16.07 39.75 8.46
N PHE A 209 16.35 38.68 9.22
CA PHE A 209 15.35 37.99 10.03
C PHE A 209 15.02 38.83 11.28
N SER A 210 13.76 39.25 11.44
CA SER A 210 13.22 39.74 12.71
C SER A 210 12.45 38.63 13.44
N GLN A 211 11.75 38.94 14.54
CA GLN A 211 11.18 37.96 15.48
C GLN A 211 9.99 37.10 14.95
N GLU A 212 9.70 37.15 13.65
CA GLU A 212 8.65 36.37 13.00
C GLU A 212 9.29 35.21 12.21
N GLN A 213 8.74 33.99 12.31
CA GLN A 213 9.25 32.78 11.64
C GLN A 213 8.97 32.79 10.11
N ARG A 214 9.61 33.72 9.39
CA ARG A 214 9.52 33.82 7.94
C ARG A 214 10.53 32.86 7.30
N VAL A 215 10.04 31.90 6.54
CA VAL A 215 10.82 30.81 5.94
C VAL A 215 10.73 30.89 4.41
N ALA A 216 11.85 30.61 3.75
CA ALA A 216 11.96 30.47 2.31
C ALA A 216 12.73 29.19 1.97
N VAL A 217 12.23 28.38 1.04
CA VAL A 217 12.80 27.07 0.64
C VAL A 217 12.78 26.95 -0.88
N ARG A 218 13.89 26.54 -1.49
CA ARG A 218 13.96 26.33 -2.94
C ARG A 218 13.41 24.94 -3.31
N TYR A 219 12.67 24.86 -4.40
CA TYR A 219 12.11 23.60 -4.92
C TYR A 219 12.48 23.39 -6.39
N TRP A 220 12.44 22.12 -6.80
CA TRP A 220 12.46 21.69 -8.20
C TRP A 220 11.29 20.75 -8.42
N LEU A 221 10.48 21.03 -9.44
CA LEU A 221 9.56 20.07 -10.04
C LEU A 221 10.17 19.64 -11.38
N VAL A 222 10.47 18.35 -11.53
CA VAL A 222 11.10 17.78 -12.72
C VAL A 222 10.16 16.78 -13.38
N PHE A 223 9.98 16.89 -14.69
CA PHE A 223 9.28 15.94 -15.54
C PHE A 223 10.27 15.25 -16.50
N PHE A 224 10.16 13.93 -16.66
CA PHE A 224 11.08 13.13 -17.47
C PHE A 224 10.40 11.86 -18.00
N GLU A 225 10.75 11.42 -19.21
CA GLU A 225 10.24 10.15 -19.72
C GLU A 225 11.05 8.96 -19.18
N CYS A 226 10.33 8.02 -18.57
CA CYS A 226 10.85 6.75 -18.07
C CYS A 226 11.16 5.78 -19.22
N ARG A 227 11.90 4.70 -18.93
CA ARG A 227 12.30 3.70 -19.94
C ARG A 227 11.14 2.94 -20.58
N ASP A 228 10.02 2.88 -19.87
CA ASP A 228 8.74 2.26 -20.23
C ASP A 228 7.75 3.26 -20.84
N HIS A 229 8.24 4.41 -21.33
CA HIS A 229 7.47 5.43 -22.04
C HIS A 229 6.35 6.11 -21.22
N GLN A 230 6.51 6.12 -19.89
CA GLN A 230 5.64 6.85 -18.96
C GLN A 230 6.28 8.18 -18.54
N LEU A 231 5.47 9.17 -18.16
CA LEU A 231 5.99 10.43 -17.65
C LEU A 231 6.23 10.34 -16.14
N GLY A 232 7.49 10.23 -15.74
CA GLY A 232 7.90 10.41 -14.36
C GLY A 232 7.87 11.89 -13.96
N PHE A 233 7.53 12.15 -12.70
CA PHE A 233 7.72 13.45 -12.07
C PHE A 233 8.39 13.30 -10.70
N SER A 234 9.12 14.33 -10.29
CA SER A 234 9.64 14.45 -8.93
C SER A 234 9.59 15.87 -8.41
N VAL A 235 9.29 16.03 -7.12
CA VAL A 235 9.42 17.28 -6.38
C VAL A 235 10.45 17.10 -5.28
N SER A 236 11.44 17.99 -5.22
CA SER A 236 12.46 18.01 -4.17
C SER A 236 12.60 19.41 -3.56
N LEU A 237 13.02 19.45 -2.30
CA LEU A 237 13.26 20.69 -1.54
C LEU A 237 14.73 20.81 -1.16
N GLN A 238 15.34 21.96 -1.42
CA GLN A 238 16.62 22.36 -0.82
C GLN A 238 16.32 23.32 0.30
N GLN A 239 16.43 22.81 1.52
CA GLN A 239 16.31 23.61 2.73
C GLN A 239 17.54 24.52 2.90
N PRO A 240 17.41 25.68 3.56
CA PRO A 240 18.52 26.58 3.86
C PRO A 240 19.45 26.00 4.95
N ALA A 241 20.14 24.90 4.64
CA ALA A 241 21.23 24.35 5.42
C ALA A 241 22.57 24.89 4.88
N ARG A 242 23.03 26.00 5.47
CA ARG A 242 24.30 26.71 5.22
C ARG A 242 24.56 27.13 3.76
N PHE A 243 24.62 28.44 3.56
CA PHE A 243 25.06 29.05 2.31
C PHE A 243 26.59 28.99 2.18
N GLU A 244 27.14 27.78 1.98
CA GLU A 244 28.52 27.55 1.55
C GLU A 244 28.70 26.11 1.02
N THR A 245 29.65 25.91 0.10
CA THR A 245 30.05 24.62 -0.51
C THR A 245 28.97 23.74 -1.19
N PHE A 246 28.41 24.23 -2.30
CA PHE A 246 28.15 23.37 -3.48
C PHE A 246 28.63 23.96 -4.82
N CYS A 247 29.40 25.06 -4.80
CA CYS A 247 30.04 25.67 -5.97
C CYS A 247 31.59 25.72 -5.87
N GLN A 248 32.21 24.91 -5.00
CA GLN A 248 33.66 24.76 -4.91
C GLN A 248 34.08 23.29 -4.82
N ALA A 249 33.85 22.57 -5.92
CA ALA A 249 34.53 21.32 -6.25
C ALA A 249 34.97 21.38 -7.72
N GLY A 250 35.85 22.34 -8.01
CA GLY A 250 36.30 22.66 -9.38
C GLY A 250 37.53 23.57 -9.35
N ALA A 251 38.71 22.96 -9.37
CA ALA A 251 40.04 23.58 -9.52
C ALA A 251 40.46 24.65 -8.48
N TYR A 252 41.05 24.18 -7.37
CA TYR A 252 42.28 24.80 -6.88
C TYR A 252 43.45 24.28 -7.74
N VAL A 253 43.89 25.06 -8.72
CA VAL A 253 45.25 24.98 -9.25
C VAL A 253 45.94 26.28 -8.90
N VAL A 254 46.98 26.19 -8.08
CA VAL A 254 47.76 27.35 -7.64
C VAL A 254 48.51 27.93 -8.84
N ALA A 255 48.15 29.15 -9.23
CA ALA A 255 49.01 29.95 -10.09
C ALA A 255 50.28 30.32 -9.32
N ARG A 256 51.44 29.83 -9.76
CA ARG A 256 52.74 30.41 -9.42
C ARG A 256 53.22 31.28 -10.57
N ALA A 257 53.78 32.43 -10.22
CA ALA A 257 54.08 33.50 -11.16
C ALA A 257 55.20 33.17 -12.15
N SER A 258 55.15 33.83 -13.30
CA SER A 258 56.25 33.93 -14.24
C SER A 258 57.35 34.88 -13.74
N SER A 259 58.58 34.38 -13.66
CA SER A 259 59.79 35.18 -13.88
C SER A 259 60.74 34.37 -14.78
N ALA A 260 61.54 35.07 -15.59
CA ALA A 260 62.25 34.47 -16.72
C ALA A 260 63.62 33.86 -16.35
N VAL A 261 64.10 32.90 -17.16
CA VAL A 261 65.40 32.86 -17.88
C VAL A 261 65.64 31.43 -18.47
N VAL A 262 66.53 31.34 -19.47
CA VAL A 262 66.79 30.32 -20.52
C VAL A 262 68.03 29.45 -20.14
N PRO A 263 68.48 28.36 -20.84
CA PRO A 263 67.87 27.11 -21.38
C PRO A 263 68.52 25.80 -20.82
N GLU A 264 68.17 24.59 -21.32
CA GLU A 264 69.01 23.69 -22.20
C GLU A 264 68.76 22.15 -22.12
N ALA A 265 68.86 21.49 -23.28
CA ALA A 265 69.25 20.09 -23.62
C ALA A 265 68.61 18.80 -23.01
N ALA A 266 67.83 18.11 -23.88
CA ALA A 266 68.10 16.77 -24.46
C ALA A 266 67.85 15.38 -23.76
N HIS A 267 67.25 14.49 -24.58
CA HIS A 267 67.39 13.02 -24.71
C HIS A 267 66.51 11.97 -23.96
N ASP A 268 66.38 10.85 -24.68
CA ASP A 268 65.52 9.64 -24.63
C ASP A 268 66.46 8.39 -24.50
N PRO A 269 66.12 7.07 -24.57
CA PRO A 269 64.90 6.26 -24.32
C PRO A 269 65.10 5.00 -23.40
N LYS A 270 64.05 4.16 -23.19
CA LYS A 270 63.98 2.67 -23.49
C LYS A 270 63.38 1.68 -22.44
N SER A 271 62.30 0.97 -22.84
CA SER A 271 62.09 -0.52 -22.74
C SER A 271 61.93 -1.21 -21.34
N ARG A 272 61.48 -2.48 -21.09
CA ARG A 272 60.91 -3.62 -21.88
C ARG A 272 60.31 -4.76 -20.96
N THR A 273 59.19 -5.42 -21.37
CA THR A 273 58.81 -6.89 -21.32
C THR A 273 58.68 -7.83 -20.05
N THR A 274 57.58 -8.64 -20.06
CA THR A 274 57.35 -10.11 -19.72
C THR A 274 57.39 -10.69 -18.27
N THR A 275 56.35 -11.38 -17.72
CA THR A 275 55.85 -12.82 -17.78
C THR A 275 56.57 -13.81 -16.81
N THR A 276 55.97 -14.65 -15.92
CA THR A 276 55.45 -16.07 -16.08
C THR A 276 55.27 -16.73 -14.65
N THR A 277 54.10 -17.15 -14.10
CA THR A 277 53.40 -18.50 -14.01
C THR A 277 53.82 -19.56 -12.92
N LEU A 278 52.83 -20.31 -12.36
CA LEU A 278 52.80 -21.75 -11.85
C LEU A 278 52.70 -22.17 -10.32
N ASN A 279 51.49 -22.65 -9.93
CA ASN A 279 51.05 -23.93 -9.27
C ASN A 279 51.49 -24.53 -7.88
N ARG A 280 50.44 -25.09 -7.19
CA ARG A 280 50.26 -26.46 -6.54
C ARG A 280 50.19 -26.69 -4.98
N SER A 281 48.96 -26.92 -4.48
CA SER A 281 48.39 -28.09 -3.71
C SER A 281 49.00 -28.77 -2.45
N LEU A 282 48.08 -29.28 -1.58
CA LEU A 282 48.12 -30.33 -0.50
C LEU A 282 47.90 -29.75 0.94
N SER A 283 47.28 -30.35 1.98
CA SER A 283 46.25 -31.40 2.29
C SER A 283 46.57 -32.01 3.69
N GLY A 284 45.61 -32.25 4.61
CA GLY A 284 45.79 -33.18 5.76
C GLY A 284 45.23 -32.79 7.16
N ASP A 285 44.03 -33.31 7.48
CA ASP A 285 43.49 -34.04 8.66
C ASP A 285 43.86 -33.78 10.17
N ASP A 286 42.78 -33.79 10.99
CA ASP A 286 42.49 -34.37 12.33
C ASP A 286 43.36 -34.20 13.60
N PHE A 287 42.67 -33.95 14.76
CA PHE A 287 42.75 -34.77 16.00
C PHE A 287 41.65 -34.42 17.06
N GLU A 288 41.17 -35.42 17.82
CA GLU A 288 40.22 -35.32 18.95
C GLU A 288 40.91 -35.24 20.35
N SER A 289 40.18 -34.86 21.42
CA SER A 289 39.92 -35.68 22.64
C SER A 289 39.61 -34.88 23.95
N GLU A 290 39.00 -35.57 24.92
CA GLU A 290 38.40 -35.05 26.18
C GLU A 290 39.35 -35.08 27.41
N ALA A 291 39.01 -34.38 28.53
CA ALA A 291 38.77 -34.99 29.88
C ALA A 291 38.92 -34.07 31.13
N ARG A 292 37.83 -33.97 31.91
CA ARG A 292 37.64 -34.06 33.39
C ARG A 292 38.61 -33.53 34.50
N GLU A 293 37.98 -32.76 35.42
CA GLU A 293 37.86 -32.92 36.90
C GLU A 293 38.90 -32.44 37.97
N HIS A 294 38.35 -31.66 38.93
CA HIS A 294 38.54 -31.58 40.41
C HIS A 294 39.87 -31.11 41.09
N GLY A 295 39.72 -30.30 42.18
CA GLY A 295 40.59 -30.49 43.37
C GLY A 295 41.04 -29.33 44.30
N ASP A 296 40.14 -28.47 44.80
CA ASP A 296 40.05 -27.91 46.19
C ASP A 296 41.24 -27.27 47.01
N GLY A 297 40.88 -26.38 47.96
CA GLY A 297 41.68 -25.84 49.09
C GLY A 297 42.27 -24.42 48.92
N SER A 298 42.29 -23.50 49.92
CA SER A 298 41.69 -23.42 51.27
C SER A 298 41.85 -21.98 51.83
N GLY A 299 41.02 -21.49 52.79
CA GLY A 299 41.29 -20.18 53.45
C GLY A 299 40.17 -19.41 54.18
N GLU A 300 39.66 -19.96 55.29
CA GLU A 300 39.19 -19.30 56.54
C GLU A 300 38.36 -17.97 56.59
N HIS A 301 37.14 -18.12 57.14
CA HIS A 301 36.43 -17.21 58.09
C HIS A 301 35.99 -15.79 57.63
N TRP A 302 35.08 -15.03 58.31
CA TRP A 302 34.23 -15.21 59.51
C TRP A 302 32.77 -14.72 59.23
N LEU A 303 31.89 -14.54 60.23
CA LEU A 303 30.47 -14.10 60.09
C LEU A 303 29.98 -13.23 61.28
N TRP A 304 28.70 -12.77 61.20
CA TRP A 304 27.86 -11.88 62.06
C TRP A 304 27.70 -10.46 61.50
N SER A 305 26.56 -9.92 61.01
CA SER A 305 25.10 -10.02 61.27
C SER A 305 24.57 -9.32 62.53
N GLU A 306 23.75 -8.26 62.36
CA GLU A 306 22.34 -8.12 62.82
C GLU A 306 21.85 -6.64 62.86
N ALA A 307 20.52 -6.46 62.93
CA ALA A 307 19.80 -5.22 63.24
C ALA A 307 19.18 -5.36 64.67
N PRO A 308 18.14 -4.63 65.15
CA PRO A 308 17.52 -3.34 64.78
C PRO A 308 17.25 -2.41 66.01
N VAL A 309 16.33 -1.43 65.88
CA VAL A 309 15.46 -0.79 66.92
C VAL A 309 15.81 0.61 67.50
N SER A 310 14.75 1.43 67.54
CA SER A 310 14.49 2.84 67.87
C SER A 310 14.91 3.44 69.24
N ALA A 311 14.94 4.79 69.34
CA ALA A 311 14.14 5.57 70.34
C ALA A 311 14.10 7.13 70.17
N PHE A 312 12.88 7.70 70.19
CA PHE A 312 12.37 8.96 70.81
C PHE A 312 13.03 10.38 70.72
N GLY A 313 12.18 11.38 70.43
CA GLY A 313 12.33 12.82 70.78
C GLY A 313 11.11 13.68 70.38
N ARG A 314 10.60 14.60 71.24
CA ARG A 314 9.31 15.34 71.05
C ARG A 314 9.43 16.88 70.99
N ARG A 315 8.59 17.55 70.16
CA ARG A 315 7.73 18.77 70.40
C ARG A 315 7.45 19.50 69.06
N ALA A 316 6.19 19.64 68.60
CA ALA A 316 5.18 20.71 68.87
C ALA A 316 5.60 22.10 68.30
N VAL A 317 4.83 22.87 67.52
CA VAL A 317 3.36 23.16 67.37
C VAL A 317 3.07 23.48 65.86
N GLY A 318 1.87 23.49 65.24
CA GLY A 318 0.46 23.20 65.60
C GLY A 318 -0.56 24.02 64.74
N ASN A 319 -1.87 23.75 64.87
CA ASN A 319 -3.06 24.37 64.20
C ASN A 319 -3.19 24.27 62.66
N ASP A 320 -4.39 24.15 62.06
CA ASP A 320 -5.67 23.48 62.44
C ASP A 320 -6.65 23.53 61.24
N GLY A 321 -7.65 22.62 61.12
CA GLY A 321 -8.83 22.89 60.26
C GLY A 321 -9.47 21.79 59.37
N ALA A 322 -10.07 20.76 59.99
CA ALA A 322 -11.29 20.02 59.58
C ALA A 322 -11.45 19.28 58.22
N GLU A 323 -11.86 17.99 58.29
CA GLU A 323 -12.48 17.20 57.20
C GLU A 323 -13.95 17.63 56.91
N PRO A 324 -14.62 17.08 55.88
CA PRO A 324 -15.36 15.83 56.13
C PRO A 324 -15.23 14.75 55.03
N ARG A 325 -15.36 13.49 55.48
CA ARG A 325 -15.19 12.24 54.71
C ARG A 325 -16.34 11.98 53.72
N ARG A 326 -16.01 11.28 52.62
CA ARG A 326 -16.89 10.29 52.00
C ARG A 326 -16.11 9.03 51.61
N LEU A 327 -16.59 7.86 52.02
CA LEU A 327 -16.10 6.57 51.56
C LEU A 327 -16.47 6.38 50.09
N HIS A 328 -15.53 5.86 49.29
CA HIS A 328 -15.86 5.07 48.10
C HIS A 328 -14.95 3.85 47.99
N SER A 329 -15.56 2.71 47.68
CA SER A 329 -14.95 1.39 47.56
C SER A 329 -14.05 1.26 46.32
N PHE A 330 -12.98 0.48 46.44
CA PHE A 330 -12.06 0.18 45.33
C PHE A 330 -12.77 -0.53 44.17
N GLY A 331 -12.66 0.05 42.97
CA GLY A 331 -12.91 -0.61 41.70
C GLY A 331 -11.78 -0.29 40.72
N ARG A 332 -10.84 -1.23 40.52
CA ARG A 332 -9.73 -1.05 39.56
C ARG A 332 -10.26 -1.08 38.12
N LYS A 333 -10.48 0.10 37.53
CA LYS A 333 -10.43 0.29 36.07
C LYS A 333 -9.12 0.99 35.71
N ARG A 334 -8.15 0.25 35.13
CA ARG A 334 -6.99 0.84 34.46
C ARG A 334 -7.45 1.36 33.09
N SER A 335 -7.72 2.66 32.98
CA SER A 335 -7.79 3.34 31.69
C SER A 335 -6.41 3.93 31.37
N PHE A 336 -5.68 3.34 30.44
CA PHE A 336 -4.47 3.97 29.91
C PHE A 336 -4.85 5.01 28.85
N ARG A 337 -4.85 6.29 29.24
CA ARG A 337 -4.64 7.40 28.31
C ARG A 337 -3.14 7.67 28.27
N ARG A 338 -2.46 7.37 27.16
CA ARG A 338 -1.14 7.95 26.86
C ARG A 338 -1.33 9.22 26.04
N SER A 339 -1.62 10.32 26.71
CA SER A 339 -1.37 11.66 26.17
C SER A 339 0.05 12.06 26.58
N ILE A 340 1.01 11.98 25.67
CA ILE A 340 2.36 12.51 25.92
C ILE A 340 2.30 14.03 25.76
N SER A 341 2.14 14.71 26.89
CA SER A 341 2.34 16.15 27.01
C SER A 341 3.82 16.38 27.34
N VAL A 342 4.60 16.84 26.36
CA VAL A 342 5.95 17.34 26.64
C VAL A 342 5.81 18.69 27.35
N ALA A 343 6.21 18.75 28.62
CA ALA A 343 6.26 19.97 29.42
C ALA A 343 7.72 20.31 29.79
N ASP A 344 7.99 21.61 29.93
CA ASP A 344 9.30 22.24 30.06
C ASP A 344 10.34 21.54 30.97
N PHE A 345 11.59 21.57 30.51
CA PHE A 345 12.77 21.55 31.38
C PHE A 345 13.77 22.66 31.01
N ARG A 346 13.88 23.65 31.89
CA ARG A 346 15.18 24.25 32.28
C ARG A 346 15.67 23.42 33.48
N THR A 347 16.95 23.11 33.71
CA THR A 347 18.20 23.77 33.29
C THR A 347 19.36 22.73 33.26
N CYS A 348 20.54 23.14 32.78
CA CYS A 348 21.79 22.36 32.62
C CYS A 348 22.18 21.44 33.82
N SER A 349 23.04 20.42 33.69
CA SER A 349 24.24 20.36 32.83
C SER A 349 24.82 18.94 32.58
N LEU A 350 25.81 18.87 31.68
CA LEU A 350 26.77 17.78 31.44
C LEU A 350 26.24 16.51 30.74
N PHE A 351 26.20 16.58 29.41
CA PHE A 351 26.49 15.42 28.55
C PHE A 351 27.64 15.79 27.61
N ASP A 352 28.64 14.92 27.56
CA ASP A 352 29.78 14.98 26.65
C ASP A 352 29.77 13.70 25.78
N LYS A 353 30.35 13.77 24.58
CA LYS A 353 30.46 12.69 23.56
C LYS A 353 29.15 12.24 22.86
N CYS A 354 28.83 12.92 21.76
CA CYS A 354 28.85 12.33 20.39
C CYS A 354 28.53 13.38 19.32
N LEU A 355 29.56 14.05 18.79
CA LEU A 355 29.47 14.97 17.66
C LEU A 355 30.58 14.67 16.63
N THR A 356 30.39 13.63 15.82
CA THR A 356 31.26 13.28 14.70
C THR A 356 30.60 13.70 13.38
N GLY A 357 30.85 14.95 12.97
CA GLY A 357 30.37 15.47 11.67
C GLY A 357 30.43 16.99 11.49
N SER A 358 30.65 17.78 12.56
CA SER A 358 30.52 19.24 12.54
C SER A 358 31.81 20.02 12.84
N SER A 359 32.99 19.42 12.63
CA SER A 359 34.27 19.94 13.15
C SER A 359 34.82 21.16 12.41
N SER A 360 34.69 21.29 11.09
CA SER A 360 35.36 22.36 10.32
C SER A 360 34.85 23.77 10.65
N PHE A 361 33.55 24.01 10.47
CA PHE A 361 32.93 25.33 10.66
C PHE A 361 32.95 25.81 12.12
N LEU A 362 32.86 24.89 13.08
CA LEU A 362 32.97 25.22 14.51
C LEU A 362 34.42 25.50 14.92
N ALA A 363 35.42 24.86 14.28
CA ALA A 363 36.82 25.17 14.50
C ALA A 363 37.22 26.55 13.94
N GLU A 364 36.69 26.96 12.78
CA GLU A 364 36.95 28.30 12.23
C GLU A 364 36.35 29.41 13.10
N LEU A 365 35.13 29.24 13.62
CA LEU A 365 34.52 30.19 14.56
C LEU A 365 35.25 30.24 15.92
N ALA A 366 35.79 29.11 16.39
CA ALA A 366 36.62 29.06 17.59
C ALA A 366 37.97 29.78 17.38
N ASN A 367 38.63 29.58 16.23
CA ASN A 367 39.87 30.29 15.87
C ASN A 367 39.65 31.81 15.68
N ALA A 368 38.44 32.26 15.36
CA ALA A 368 38.06 33.67 15.29
C ALA A 368 37.71 34.30 16.66
N GLY A 369 37.81 33.56 17.77
CA GLY A 369 37.60 34.07 19.13
C GLY A 369 36.16 34.52 19.44
N ARG A 370 35.18 34.20 18.60
CA ARG A 370 33.80 34.72 18.72
C ARG A 370 32.88 33.68 19.36
N VAL A 371 32.58 33.88 20.64
CA VAL A 371 31.56 33.10 21.36
C VAL A 371 30.17 33.45 20.80
N LEU A 372 29.47 32.46 20.26
CA LEU A 372 28.06 32.60 19.87
C LEU A 372 27.20 32.81 21.12
N THR A 373 26.36 33.84 21.11
CA THR A 373 25.38 34.07 22.18
C THR A 373 24.38 32.91 22.25
N PRO A 374 23.73 32.66 23.41
CA PRO A 374 22.66 31.66 23.51
C PRO A 374 21.52 31.87 22.51
N ARG A 375 21.32 33.12 22.05
CA ARG A 375 20.34 33.50 21.04
C ARG A 375 20.79 33.16 19.62
N GLU A 376 22.08 33.28 19.31
CA GLU A 376 22.68 32.78 18.05
C GLU A 376 22.72 31.25 18.03
N GLN A 377 22.90 30.59 19.17
CA GLN A 377 22.78 29.12 19.28
C GLN A 377 21.33 28.65 19.06
N GLN A 378 20.32 29.39 19.56
CA GLN A 378 18.90 29.13 19.27
C GLN A 378 18.48 29.41 17.82
N LEU A 379 19.24 30.20 17.06
CA LEU A 379 18.96 30.50 15.65
C LEU A 379 19.41 29.41 14.67
N VAL A 380 19.98 28.30 15.14
CA VAL A 380 20.57 27.24 14.29
C VAL A 380 19.90 25.88 14.52
N GLN A 381 18.65 25.79 14.05
CA GLN A 381 18.14 24.69 13.21
C GLN A 381 16.68 25.01 12.84
N LEU A 382 16.46 25.57 11.64
CA LEU A 382 15.12 25.54 11.06
C LEU A 382 14.73 24.07 10.87
N PRO A 383 13.55 23.63 11.34
CA PRO A 383 13.13 22.25 11.18
C PRO A 383 13.09 21.85 9.72
N ARG A 384 13.51 20.62 9.42
CA ARG A 384 13.49 20.10 8.04
C ARG A 384 12.04 19.96 7.57
N LEU A 385 11.62 20.76 6.58
CA LEU A 385 10.32 20.58 5.91
C LEU A 385 10.16 19.11 5.51
N ASN A 386 9.09 18.48 6.01
CA ASN A 386 8.81 17.05 5.97
C ASN A 386 7.40 16.75 5.45
N ARG A 387 6.78 17.74 4.79
CA ARG A 387 5.60 17.60 3.93
C ARG A 387 5.90 18.23 2.58
N ILE A 388 5.55 17.52 1.51
CA ILE A 388 5.37 18.11 0.17
C ILE A 388 3.92 17.94 -0.24
N GLN A 389 3.39 18.94 -0.93
CA GLN A 389 2.06 18.92 -1.49
C GLN A 389 2.09 19.48 -2.92
N ILE A 390 1.41 18.79 -3.83
CA ILE A 390 1.12 19.29 -5.18
C ILE A 390 -0.38 19.61 -5.31
N THR A 391 -0.69 20.70 -6.02
CA THR A 391 -2.07 21.16 -6.27
C THR A 391 -2.32 21.27 -7.77
N PHE A 392 -3.37 20.63 -8.25
CA PHE A 392 -3.74 20.66 -9.67
C PHE A 392 -5.24 20.75 -9.88
N SER A 393 -5.62 21.10 -11.11
CA SER A 393 -7.01 21.24 -11.53
C SER A 393 -7.68 19.88 -11.74
N SER A 394 -8.99 19.84 -11.55
CA SER A 394 -9.86 18.71 -11.88
C SER A 394 -11.21 19.26 -12.28
N ASP A 395 -11.95 18.59 -13.14
CA ASP A 395 -13.29 19.07 -13.52
C ASP A 395 -14.34 18.74 -12.43
N PRO A 396 -15.37 19.57 -12.22
CA PRO A 396 -16.49 19.24 -11.33
C PRO A 396 -17.22 17.93 -11.66
N SER A 397 -17.26 17.51 -12.93
CA SER A 397 -17.84 16.24 -13.39
C SER A 397 -16.87 15.05 -13.32
N GLU A 398 -15.58 15.30 -13.10
CA GLU A 398 -14.56 14.25 -13.09
C GLU A 398 -14.73 13.34 -11.87
N ARG A 399 -14.86 12.03 -12.14
CA ARG A 399 -14.95 10.97 -11.13
C ARG A 399 -13.60 10.30 -10.95
N PHE A 400 -13.31 9.83 -9.74
CA PHE A 400 -12.01 9.25 -9.38
C PHE A 400 -12.21 7.83 -8.87
N PHE A 401 -11.45 6.88 -9.42
CA PHE A 401 -11.52 5.45 -9.11
C PHE A 401 -10.12 4.90 -8.81
N GLY A 402 -10.06 3.75 -8.12
CA GLY A 402 -8.82 3.11 -7.70
C GLY A 402 -8.55 3.29 -6.21
N PHE A 403 -7.34 3.72 -5.85
CA PHE A 403 -6.83 3.84 -4.48
C PHE A 403 -6.69 2.52 -3.70
N GLY A 404 -6.52 1.41 -4.41
CA GLY A 404 -6.41 0.07 -3.85
C GLY A 404 -7.77 -0.61 -3.68
N GLU A 405 -7.87 -1.54 -2.73
CA GLU A 405 -9.15 -2.16 -2.37
C GLU A 405 -9.98 -1.19 -1.50
N GLN A 406 -11.09 -0.71 -2.05
CA GLN A 406 -11.98 0.29 -1.45
C GLN A 406 -13.37 -0.31 -1.24
N PHE A 407 -13.70 -0.55 0.03
CA PHE A 407 -14.87 -1.33 0.44
C PHE A 407 -16.17 -0.53 0.64
N SER A 408 -16.13 0.81 0.61
CA SER A 408 -17.31 1.67 0.89
C SER A 408 -17.77 2.55 -0.26
N HIS A 409 -16.86 2.95 -1.13
CA HIS A 409 -17.07 3.94 -2.19
C HIS A 409 -16.20 3.61 -3.40
N PHE A 410 -16.81 3.45 -4.57
CA PHE A 410 -16.08 3.24 -5.83
C PHE A 410 -15.61 4.57 -6.43
N ASN A 411 -16.51 5.55 -6.57
CA ASN A 411 -16.15 6.93 -6.91
C ASN A 411 -15.75 7.72 -5.65
N LEU A 412 -14.55 8.31 -5.69
CA LEU A 412 -13.92 9.01 -4.57
C LEU A 412 -13.83 10.54 -4.74
N LYS A 413 -14.42 11.10 -5.81
CA LYS A 413 -14.63 12.56 -5.92
C LYS A 413 -15.42 13.07 -4.71
N GLY A 414 -14.98 14.18 -4.12
CA GLY A 414 -15.57 14.74 -2.89
C GLY A 414 -15.04 14.11 -1.59
N LYS A 415 -14.02 13.24 -1.64
CA LYS A 415 -13.43 12.57 -0.47
C LYS A 415 -11.98 13.01 -0.21
N ARG A 416 -11.47 12.74 0.99
CA ARG A 416 -10.05 12.86 1.34
C ARG A 416 -9.54 11.45 1.64
N VAL A 417 -8.69 10.91 0.77
CA VAL A 417 -8.26 9.50 0.76
C VAL A 417 -6.85 9.41 1.37
N PRO A 418 -6.70 8.96 2.63
CA PRO A 418 -5.39 8.66 3.20
C PRO A 418 -4.90 7.29 2.73
N ILE A 419 -3.60 7.17 2.50
CA ILE A 419 -2.93 5.95 2.02
C ILE A 419 -2.06 5.40 3.15
N LEU A 420 -2.62 4.42 3.87
CA LEU A 420 -1.99 3.76 5.00
C LEU A 420 -2.54 2.34 5.14
N VAL A 421 -1.66 1.34 4.97
CA VAL A 421 -1.94 -0.10 5.10
C VAL A 421 -2.39 -0.36 6.54
N GLN A 422 -3.60 -0.85 6.79
CA GLN A 422 -4.11 -1.04 8.16
C GLN A 422 -5.26 -2.04 8.21
N GLU A 423 -5.65 -2.44 9.42
CA GLU A 423 -6.90 -3.18 9.63
C GLU A 423 -8.09 -2.44 9.01
N GLN A 424 -8.91 -3.15 8.22
CA GLN A 424 -10.07 -2.52 7.57
C GLN A 424 -11.10 -2.00 8.59
N GLY A 425 -11.14 -2.60 9.79
CA GLY A 425 -12.05 -2.28 10.88
C GLY A 425 -13.44 -2.89 10.75
N LEU A 426 -14.17 -2.98 11.88
CA LEU A 426 -15.45 -3.69 11.99
C LEU A 426 -16.66 -2.79 11.74
N GLY A 427 -17.46 -3.12 10.73
CA GLY A 427 -18.63 -2.38 10.29
C GLY A 427 -18.32 -1.17 9.42
N ARG A 428 -17.14 -0.56 9.59
CA ARG A 428 -16.58 0.47 8.70
C ARG A 428 -17.57 1.61 8.40
N GLY A 429 -18.31 2.06 9.41
CA GLY A 429 -19.37 3.06 9.33
C GLY A 429 -20.79 2.50 9.53
N ASP A 430 -21.01 1.21 9.29
CA ASP A 430 -22.31 0.57 9.55
C ASP A 430 -22.61 0.53 11.06
N GLN A 431 -23.79 1.01 11.44
CA GLN A 431 -24.21 1.14 12.84
C GLN A 431 -25.28 0.10 13.21
N PRO A 432 -25.32 -0.39 14.46
CA PRO A 432 -24.52 0.04 15.62
C PRO A 432 -23.14 -0.61 15.74
N ILE A 433 -22.75 -1.55 14.86
CA ILE A 433 -21.54 -2.36 15.03
C ILE A 433 -20.26 -1.51 15.10
N THR A 434 -20.10 -0.51 14.24
CA THR A 434 -18.93 0.39 14.25
C THR A 434 -18.79 1.13 15.58
N ALA A 435 -19.89 1.63 16.16
CA ALA A 435 -19.86 2.27 17.48
C ALA A 435 -19.47 1.28 18.60
N LEU A 436 -19.98 0.06 18.54
CA LEU A 436 -19.71 -0.98 19.55
C LEU A 436 -18.26 -1.47 19.49
N ALA A 437 -17.71 -1.69 18.28
CA ALA A 437 -16.30 -2.00 18.10
C ALA A 437 -15.42 -0.91 18.74
N ASN A 438 -15.68 0.36 18.41
CA ASN A 438 -14.97 1.52 18.98
C ASN A 438 -15.13 1.66 20.51
N MET A 439 -16.19 1.12 21.12
CA MET A 439 -16.35 1.06 22.58
C MET A 439 -15.51 -0.06 23.23
N VAL A 440 -15.22 -1.14 22.52
CA VAL A 440 -14.42 -2.28 23.01
C VAL A 440 -12.93 -2.04 22.81
N SER A 441 -12.54 -1.59 21.62
CA SER A 441 -11.17 -1.16 21.28
C SER A 441 -11.26 0.10 20.44
N ASN A 442 -10.65 1.20 20.89
CA ASN A 442 -10.71 2.49 20.22
C ASN A 442 -10.31 2.35 18.74
N ARG A 443 -11.07 2.96 17.82
CA ARG A 443 -10.86 2.93 16.35
C ARG A 443 -11.03 1.57 15.64
N SER A 444 -11.19 0.46 16.35
CA SER A 444 -11.37 -0.87 15.72
C SER A 444 -12.63 -1.02 14.86
N GLY A 445 -13.56 -0.05 14.87
CA GLY A 445 -14.68 0.02 13.94
C GLY A 445 -14.31 0.55 12.54
N GLY A 446 -13.09 1.06 12.33
CA GLY A 446 -12.62 1.59 11.05
C GLY A 446 -13.37 2.83 10.55
N ALA A 447 -13.20 3.11 9.26
CA ALA A 447 -13.87 4.18 8.51
C ALA A 447 -14.09 3.75 7.06
N TRP A 448 -14.72 4.59 6.23
CA TRP A 448 -14.96 4.24 4.81
C TRP A 448 -13.66 3.97 4.01
N HIS A 449 -12.53 4.54 4.43
CA HIS A 449 -11.23 4.49 3.74
C HIS A 449 -10.24 3.47 4.32
N THR A 450 -10.55 2.79 5.42
CA THR A 450 -9.63 1.83 6.05
C THR A 450 -9.64 0.52 5.27
N THR A 451 -8.46 0.01 4.93
CA THR A 451 -8.26 -1.15 4.04
C THR A 451 -6.87 -1.75 4.25
N TYR A 452 -6.78 -3.06 4.04
CA TYR A 452 -5.53 -3.82 4.05
C TYR A 452 -4.65 -3.52 2.83
N ALA A 453 -5.25 -3.12 1.70
CA ALA A 453 -4.56 -2.99 0.42
C ALA A 453 -4.73 -1.60 -0.25
N PRO A 454 -4.37 -0.49 0.41
CA PRO A 454 -4.41 0.85 -0.19
C PRO A 454 -3.28 1.04 -1.20
N VAL A 455 -3.53 1.82 -2.24
CA VAL A 455 -2.55 2.12 -3.29
C VAL A 455 -2.59 3.62 -3.61
N PRO A 456 -1.47 4.35 -3.71
CA PRO A 456 -1.45 5.76 -4.06
C PRO A 456 -1.62 5.99 -5.57
N TYR A 457 -2.69 5.45 -6.17
CA TYR A 457 -2.97 5.43 -7.61
C TYR A 457 -4.44 5.72 -7.90
N TYR A 458 -4.73 6.43 -8.98
CA TYR A 458 -6.09 6.60 -9.48
C TYR A 458 -6.20 6.58 -11.01
N ILE A 459 -7.41 6.31 -11.48
CA ILE A 459 -7.88 6.58 -12.86
C ILE A 459 -9.13 7.48 -12.76
N THR A 460 -9.30 8.43 -13.68
CA THR A 460 -10.48 9.28 -13.74
C THR A 460 -11.39 8.98 -14.92
N SER A 461 -12.65 9.43 -14.86
CA SER A 461 -13.59 9.37 -16.00
C SER A 461 -13.15 10.20 -17.22
N GLN A 462 -12.10 11.04 -17.09
CA GLN A 462 -11.48 11.78 -18.20
C GLN A 462 -10.19 11.11 -18.72
N MET A 463 -9.96 9.84 -18.35
CA MET A 463 -8.77 9.06 -18.68
C MET A 463 -7.46 9.73 -18.23
N ARG A 464 -7.50 10.48 -17.12
CA ARG A 464 -6.30 10.92 -16.40
C ARG A 464 -5.90 9.88 -15.38
N SER A 465 -4.62 9.74 -15.11
CA SER A 465 -4.12 8.82 -14.10
C SER A 465 -2.75 9.25 -13.57
N LEU A 466 -2.56 9.05 -12.27
CA LEU A 466 -1.32 9.31 -11.56
C LEU A 466 -1.11 8.25 -10.48
N TYR A 467 0.14 7.86 -10.23
CA TYR A 467 0.52 7.17 -8.99
C TYR A 467 1.79 7.74 -8.35
N LEU A 468 1.96 7.50 -7.05
CA LEU A 468 3.21 7.80 -6.32
C LEU A 468 4.10 6.55 -6.22
N GLU A 469 5.41 6.74 -6.38
CA GLU A 469 6.40 5.67 -6.22
C GLU A 469 6.80 5.45 -4.75
N GLY A 470 6.55 6.43 -3.87
CA GLY A 470 6.89 6.37 -2.43
C GLY A 470 6.03 5.41 -1.59
N PHE A 471 6.55 5.07 -0.42
CA PHE A 471 5.87 4.29 0.63
C PHE A 471 5.40 5.17 1.80
N GLU A 472 5.80 6.43 1.81
CA GLU A 472 5.50 7.39 2.86
C GLU A 472 3.99 7.67 2.92
N TYR A 473 3.48 7.89 4.13
CA TYR A 473 2.08 8.22 4.34
C TYR A 473 1.68 9.42 3.47
N SER A 474 0.63 9.23 2.67
CA SER A 474 0.17 10.21 1.70
C SER A 474 -1.34 10.39 1.77
N VAL A 475 -1.82 11.55 1.34
CA VAL A 475 -3.23 11.89 1.34
C VAL A 475 -3.61 12.59 0.04
N PHE A 476 -4.64 12.05 -0.62
CA PHE A 476 -5.25 12.62 -1.81
C PHE A 476 -6.55 13.33 -1.40
N ASP A 477 -6.53 14.65 -1.35
CA ASP A 477 -7.71 15.49 -1.10
C ASP A 477 -8.42 15.78 -2.43
N LEU A 478 -9.55 15.12 -2.63
CA LEU A 478 -10.47 15.23 -3.77
C LEU A 478 -11.75 15.99 -3.36
N THR A 479 -11.77 16.67 -2.21
CA THR A 479 -12.99 17.30 -1.64
C THR A 479 -13.44 18.54 -2.39
N ARG A 480 -12.56 19.15 -3.19
CA ARG A 480 -12.87 20.31 -4.02
C ARG A 480 -13.37 19.85 -5.40
N SER A 481 -14.43 20.48 -5.89
CA SER A 481 -14.98 20.16 -7.21
C SER A 481 -14.00 20.48 -8.34
N ASN A 482 -13.23 21.57 -8.22
CA ASN A 482 -12.36 22.07 -9.28
C ASN A 482 -10.84 21.83 -9.07
N ALA A 483 -10.47 21.07 -8.03
CA ALA A 483 -9.07 20.93 -7.62
C ALA A 483 -8.80 19.59 -6.92
N VAL A 484 -7.56 19.12 -7.04
CA VAL A 484 -7.00 17.99 -6.30
C VAL A 484 -5.73 18.44 -5.59
N GLN A 485 -5.51 17.92 -4.38
CA GLN A 485 -4.25 18.04 -3.66
C GLN A 485 -3.71 16.67 -3.27
N VAL A 486 -2.41 16.47 -3.46
CA VAL A 486 -1.71 15.25 -3.04
C VAL A 486 -0.61 15.67 -2.08
N GLN A 487 -0.71 15.25 -0.82
CA GLN A 487 0.26 15.49 0.26
C GLN A 487 1.04 14.20 0.52
N VAL A 488 2.35 14.30 0.76
CA VAL A 488 3.22 13.19 1.20
C VAL A 488 3.99 13.64 2.45
N HIS A 489 4.10 12.76 3.44
CA HIS A 489 4.82 12.98 4.70
C HIS A 489 6.34 12.77 4.52
N ALA A 490 6.93 13.47 3.56
CA ALA A 490 8.35 13.44 3.25
C ALA A 490 8.87 14.81 2.75
N GLY A 491 10.19 14.98 2.74
CA GLY A 491 10.88 16.11 2.11
C GLY A 491 11.15 15.95 0.60
N TYR A 492 10.59 14.90 -0.01
CA TYR A 492 10.64 14.62 -1.46
C TYR A 492 9.33 13.93 -1.88
N MET A 493 8.99 14.00 -3.17
CA MET A 493 7.83 13.31 -3.75
C MET A 493 8.22 12.79 -5.13
N GLN A 494 7.87 11.55 -5.45
CA GLN A 494 8.10 10.91 -6.76
C GLN A 494 6.84 10.16 -7.18
N GLY A 495 6.55 10.18 -8.48
CA GLY A 495 5.39 9.53 -9.05
C GLY A 495 5.39 9.57 -10.57
N ARG A 496 4.31 9.10 -11.18
CA ARG A 496 4.13 9.11 -12.63
C ARG A 496 2.74 9.57 -13.04
N ILE A 497 2.67 10.19 -14.20
CA ILE A 497 1.44 10.50 -14.92
C ILE A 497 1.34 9.49 -16.08
N LEU A 498 0.23 8.76 -16.14
CA LEU A 498 0.01 7.73 -17.16
C LEU A 498 -0.82 8.27 -18.32
N HIS A 499 -0.52 7.75 -19.51
CA HIS A 499 -1.27 7.99 -20.73
C HIS A 499 -2.14 6.76 -21.05
N GLY A 500 -3.22 6.93 -21.80
CA GLY A 500 -4.09 5.84 -22.22
C GLY A 500 -5.43 6.36 -22.70
N LYS A 501 -6.01 5.72 -23.72
CA LYS A 501 -7.30 6.12 -24.32
C LYS A 501 -8.49 5.47 -23.63
N THR A 502 -8.28 4.29 -23.07
CA THR A 502 -9.28 3.52 -22.31
C THR A 502 -8.77 3.21 -20.89
N PRO A 503 -9.65 2.85 -19.94
CA PRO A 503 -9.20 2.39 -18.62
C PRO A 503 -8.30 1.16 -18.72
N ALA A 504 -8.56 0.27 -19.68
CA ALA A 504 -7.75 -0.91 -19.94
C ALA A 504 -6.30 -0.56 -20.32
N ASP A 505 -6.08 0.48 -21.13
CA ASP A 505 -4.73 0.92 -21.50
C ASP A 505 -3.96 1.47 -20.29
N ILE A 506 -4.65 2.26 -19.45
CA ILE A 506 -4.07 2.84 -18.23
C ILE A 506 -3.70 1.72 -17.24
N ILE A 507 -4.56 0.72 -17.05
CA ILE A 507 -4.28 -0.47 -16.22
C ILE A 507 -3.09 -1.27 -16.79
N ARG A 508 -3.03 -1.47 -18.11
CA ARG A 508 -1.89 -2.15 -18.77
C ARG A 508 -0.57 -1.43 -18.52
N GLN A 509 -0.55 -0.10 -18.61
CA GLN A 509 0.64 0.71 -18.33
C GLN A 509 1.00 0.70 -16.84
N TYR A 510 0.04 0.93 -15.95
CA TYR A 510 0.25 0.90 -14.51
C TYR A 510 0.85 -0.43 -14.06
N THR A 511 0.21 -1.55 -14.43
CA THR A 511 0.65 -2.90 -14.06
C THR A 511 1.96 -3.31 -14.72
N ALA A 512 2.31 -2.78 -15.90
CA ALA A 512 3.63 -2.99 -16.49
C ALA A 512 4.76 -2.35 -15.64
N ALA A 513 4.51 -1.20 -15.01
CA ALA A 513 5.49 -0.51 -14.18
C ALA A 513 5.60 -1.08 -12.75
N ILE A 514 4.47 -1.42 -12.11
CA ILE A 514 4.49 -2.04 -10.78
C ILE A 514 4.85 -3.53 -10.81
N GLY A 515 4.54 -4.24 -11.91
CA GLY A 515 4.60 -5.69 -12.03
C GLY A 515 3.21 -6.33 -11.94
N ARG A 516 3.02 -7.43 -12.68
CA ARG A 516 1.75 -8.17 -12.77
C ARG A 516 1.79 -9.43 -11.91
N MET A 517 0.61 -9.84 -11.45
CA MET A 517 0.40 -11.17 -10.87
C MET A 517 0.69 -12.23 -11.93
N ARG A 518 1.21 -13.38 -11.51
CA ARG A 518 1.52 -14.49 -12.42
C ARG A 518 0.28 -15.37 -12.65
N GLU A 519 0.26 -16.07 -13.78
CA GLU A 519 -0.77 -17.07 -14.08
C GLU A 519 -0.79 -18.14 -12.97
N LEU A 520 -1.97 -18.38 -12.38
CA LEU A 520 -2.15 -19.42 -11.36
C LEU A 520 -2.04 -20.81 -11.99
N PRO A 521 -1.48 -21.81 -11.28
CA PRO A 521 -1.53 -23.19 -11.75
C PRO A 521 -2.98 -23.65 -11.90
N ALA A 522 -3.22 -24.56 -12.84
CA ALA A 522 -4.59 -24.99 -13.13
C ALA A 522 -5.22 -25.72 -11.93
N TRP A 523 -4.44 -26.41 -11.08
CA TRP A 523 -4.98 -27.11 -9.89
C TRP A 523 -5.85 -26.21 -8.98
N ILE A 524 -5.49 -24.95 -8.75
CA ILE A 524 -6.22 -24.07 -7.82
C ILE A 524 -7.47 -23.45 -8.45
N THR A 525 -7.44 -23.19 -9.76
CA THR A 525 -8.56 -22.57 -10.49
C THR A 525 -9.62 -23.58 -10.94
N GLN A 526 -9.33 -24.87 -10.88
CA GLN A 526 -10.17 -25.93 -11.43
C GLN A 526 -11.32 -26.41 -10.53
N GLY A 527 -11.43 -25.99 -9.28
CA GLY A 527 -12.45 -26.50 -8.34
C GLY A 527 -12.57 -25.68 -7.06
N ALA A 528 -13.46 -26.09 -6.17
CA ALA A 528 -13.69 -25.42 -4.89
C ALA A 528 -12.53 -25.61 -3.91
N ILE A 529 -12.23 -24.58 -3.12
CA ILE A 529 -11.32 -24.66 -1.97
C ILE A 529 -12.15 -24.73 -0.69
N VAL A 530 -12.09 -25.87 -0.01
CA VAL A 530 -12.81 -26.08 1.25
C VAL A 530 -11.96 -25.56 2.40
N GLY A 531 -12.21 -24.32 2.81
CA GLY A 531 -11.72 -23.79 4.08
C GLY A 531 -12.56 -24.31 5.24
N MET A 532 -11.93 -25.07 6.13
CA MET A 532 -12.56 -25.66 7.32
C MET A 532 -11.55 -25.94 8.44
N GLN A 533 -12.05 -26.29 9.61
CA GLN A 533 -11.28 -26.63 10.81
C GLN A 533 -11.85 -27.90 11.49
N GLY A 534 -11.25 -28.30 12.61
CA GLY A 534 -11.73 -29.38 13.47
C GLY A 534 -10.93 -30.69 13.36
N GLY A 535 -9.70 -30.62 12.82
CA GLY A 535 -8.79 -31.76 12.80
C GLY A 535 -9.13 -32.85 11.76
N MET A 536 -8.30 -33.89 11.70
CA MET A 536 -8.32 -34.90 10.63
C MET A 536 -9.70 -35.55 10.41
N GLN A 537 -10.43 -35.87 11.49
CA GLN A 537 -11.71 -36.59 11.40
C GLN A 537 -12.84 -35.72 10.84
N ALA A 538 -12.84 -34.42 11.14
CA ALA A 538 -13.80 -33.49 10.56
C ALA A 538 -13.60 -33.39 9.03
N VAL A 539 -12.34 -33.23 8.59
CA VAL A 539 -11.96 -33.17 7.17
C VAL A 539 -12.40 -34.42 6.42
N ARG A 540 -12.08 -35.62 6.92
CA ARG A 540 -12.49 -36.89 6.26
C ARG A 540 -14.00 -37.04 6.15
N LYS A 541 -14.76 -36.66 7.19
CA LYS A 541 -16.23 -36.71 7.20
C LYS A 541 -16.87 -35.74 6.20
N VAL A 542 -16.33 -34.53 6.08
CA VAL A 542 -16.79 -33.53 5.10
C VAL A 542 -16.41 -33.96 3.68
N TRP A 543 -15.17 -34.43 3.48
CA TRP A 543 -14.69 -34.92 2.18
C TRP A 543 -15.54 -36.06 1.64
N GLN A 544 -15.92 -37.05 2.47
CA GLN A 544 -16.80 -38.14 2.03
C GLN A 544 -18.13 -37.60 1.46
N LYS A 545 -18.81 -36.71 2.18
CA LYS A 545 -20.06 -36.10 1.69
C LYS A 545 -19.90 -35.30 0.40
N LEU A 546 -18.75 -34.66 0.22
CA LEU A 546 -18.45 -33.91 -1.00
C LEU A 546 -18.17 -34.85 -2.19
N ARG A 547 -17.59 -36.04 -1.95
CA ARG A 547 -17.49 -37.11 -2.95
C ARG A 547 -18.87 -37.67 -3.32
N ASP A 548 -19.74 -37.90 -2.33
CA ASP A 548 -21.10 -38.42 -2.54
C ASP A 548 -21.97 -37.46 -3.39
N LEU A 549 -21.64 -36.17 -3.40
CA LEU A 549 -22.29 -35.12 -4.21
C LEU A 549 -21.53 -34.77 -5.51
N ASP A 550 -20.42 -35.47 -5.80
CA ASP A 550 -19.56 -35.26 -6.96
C ASP A 550 -19.08 -33.79 -7.06
N VAL A 551 -18.61 -33.23 -5.94
CA VAL A 551 -18.16 -31.83 -5.91
C VAL A 551 -16.77 -31.70 -6.54
N PRO A 552 -16.56 -30.80 -7.52
CA PRO A 552 -15.22 -30.52 -8.05
C PRO A 552 -14.40 -29.77 -7.00
N LEU A 553 -13.39 -30.43 -6.44
CA LEU A 553 -12.51 -29.90 -5.38
C LEU A 553 -11.11 -29.61 -5.94
N ALA A 554 -10.58 -28.43 -5.61
CA ALA A 554 -9.19 -28.06 -5.84
C ALA A 554 -8.32 -28.36 -4.61
N ALA A 555 -8.78 -27.96 -3.42
CA ALA A 555 -8.03 -28.11 -2.19
C ALA A 555 -8.90 -28.14 -0.92
N PHE A 556 -8.33 -28.67 0.16
CA PHE A 556 -8.72 -28.34 1.54
C PHE A 556 -7.76 -27.30 2.10
N TRP A 557 -8.29 -26.21 2.65
CA TRP A 557 -7.53 -25.20 3.38
C TRP A 557 -7.81 -25.33 4.88
N LEU A 558 -6.76 -25.67 5.62
CA LEU A 558 -6.80 -26.09 7.02
C LEU A 558 -5.98 -25.10 7.85
N GLN A 559 -6.58 -23.95 8.20
CA GLN A 559 -5.86 -22.92 8.95
C GLN A 559 -5.44 -23.37 10.36
N ASP A 560 -6.16 -24.33 10.93
CA ASP A 560 -5.89 -24.93 12.23
C ASP A 560 -4.87 -26.08 12.17
N TRP A 561 -4.09 -26.21 11.09
CA TRP A 561 -2.95 -27.14 11.03
C TRP A 561 -1.94 -26.96 12.17
N VAL A 562 -1.82 -25.73 12.71
CA VAL A 562 -1.05 -25.34 13.91
C VAL A 562 -1.74 -25.65 15.26
N GLY A 563 -2.94 -26.22 15.22
CA GLY A 563 -3.81 -26.41 16.38
C GLY A 563 -4.52 -25.13 16.80
N GLN A 564 -5.41 -25.27 17.79
CA GLN A 564 -6.27 -24.18 18.27
C GLN A 564 -6.12 -23.94 19.78
N ARG A 565 -6.45 -22.74 20.21
CA ARG A 565 -6.61 -22.31 21.60
C ARG A 565 -7.91 -21.58 21.81
N ARG A 566 -8.50 -21.73 22.99
CA ARG A 566 -9.71 -21.00 23.38
C ARG A 566 -9.33 -19.69 24.04
N THR A 567 -9.84 -18.58 23.52
CA THR A 567 -9.60 -17.24 24.03
C THR A 567 -10.90 -16.53 24.39
N SER A 568 -10.82 -15.25 24.78
CA SER A 568 -11.98 -14.44 25.17
C SER A 568 -12.98 -14.18 24.04
N ILE A 569 -12.57 -14.31 22.78
CA ILE A 569 -13.43 -14.07 21.61
C ILE A 569 -13.82 -15.33 20.82
N GLY A 570 -13.26 -16.50 21.14
CA GLY A 570 -13.58 -17.74 20.44
C GLY A 570 -12.43 -18.74 20.41
N TRP A 571 -12.40 -19.57 19.37
CA TRP A 571 -11.24 -20.40 19.04
C TRP A 571 -10.31 -19.60 18.12
N GLN A 572 -9.02 -19.59 18.43
CA GLN A 572 -7.99 -18.93 17.65
C GLN A 572 -6.81 -19.87 17.41
N LEU A 573 -6.01 -19.56 16.40
CA LEU A 573 -4.84 -20.35 16.02
C LEU A 573 -3.68 -20.16 17.01
N TRP A 574 -2.81 -21.16 17.12
CA TRP A 574 -1.47 -20.97 17.66
C TRP A 574 -0.57 -20.35 16.58
N TRP A 575 -0.06 -19.14 16.80
CA TRP A 575 0.91 -18.53 15.90
C TRP A 575 2.31 -19.06 16.19
N ASN A 576 2.49 -20.34 15.86
CA ASN A 576 3.72 -21.13 15.93
C ASN A 576 3.65 -22.16 14.80
N TRP A 577 4.36 -21.90 13.72
CA TRP A 577 4.13 -22.48 12.39
C TRP A 577 4.65 -23.92 12.22
N GLU A 578 4.03 -24.84 12.95
CA GLU A 578 4.31 -26.28 12.84
C GLU A 578 3.02 -27.11 12.87
N VAL A 579 3.03 -28.31 12.27
CA VAL A 579 1.89 -29.25 12.36
C VAL A 579 1.62 -29.63 13.81
N ASP A 580 0.41 -29.39 14.28
CA ASP A 580 -0.11 -29.90 15.53
C ASP A 580 -0.54 -31.36 15.37
N ARG A 581 0.29 -32.28 15.85
CA ARG A 581 0.08 -33.72 15.68
C ARG A 581 -0.94 -34.32 16.64
N ASP A 582 -1.41 -33.60 17.65
CA ASP A 582 -2.54 -34.09 18.46
C ASP A 582 -3.87 -33.76 17.78
N HIS A 583 -3.94 -32.62 17.10
CA HIS A 583 -5.09 -32.18 16.31
C HIS A 583 -5.16 -32.85 14.92
N TYR A 584 -4.00 -33.12 14.32
CA TYR A 584 -3.82 -33.84 13.06
C TYR A 584 -2.85 -35.05 13.19
N PRO A 585 -3.22 -36.12 13.92
CA PRO A 585 -2.35 -37.27 14.20
C PRO A 585 -1.98 -38.13 12.98
N GLY A 586 -2.63 -37.91 11.84
CA GLY A 586 -2.30 -38.54 10.56
C GLY A 586 -2.14 -37.51 9.44
N TRP A 587 -1.51 -36.36 9.72
CA TRP A 587 -1.34 -35.27 8.75
C TRP A 587 -0.78 -35.74 7.41
N GLU A 588 0.35 -36.45 7.41
CA GLU A 588 1.01 -36.95 6.19
C GLU A 588 0.10 -37.89 5.38
N GLN A 589 -0.66 -38.76 6.07
CA GLN A 589 -1.62 -39.65 5.44
C GLN A 589 -2.83 -38.89 4.88
N LEU A 590 -3.34 -37.88 5.60
CA LEU A 590 -4.43 -37.02 5.10
C LEU A 590 -4.01 -36.27 3.84
N VAL A 591 -2.81 -35.68 3.83
CA VAL A 591 -2.26 -34.98 2.66
C VAL A 591 -2.06 -35.93 1.48
N THR A 592 -1.52 -37.13 1.73
CA THR A 592 -1.33 -38.17 0.69
C THR A 592 -2.65 -38.66 0.12
N ASP A 593 -3.64 -38.94 0.98
CA ASP A 593 -4.97 -39.41 0.56
C ASP A 593 -5.68 -38.36 -0.30
N LEU A 594 -5.64 -37.09 0.09
CA LEU A 594 -6.20 -35.98 -0.70
C LEU A 594 -5.46 -35.84 -2.05
N ARG A 595 -4.11 -35.83 -2.04
CA ARG A 595 -3.28 -35.70 -3.24
C ARG A 595 -3.52 -36.82 -4.25
N SER A 596 -3.73 -38.06 -3.78
CA SER A 596 -4.06 -39.21 -4.64
C SER A 596 -5.40 -39.08 -5.38
N HIS A 597 -6.28 -38.16 -4.94
CA HIS A 597 -7.53 -37.80 -5.61
C HIS A 597 -7.45 -36.44 -6.33
N GLY A 598 -6.24 -35.91 -6.55
CA GLY A 598 -5.99 -34.61 -7.19
C GLY A 598 -6.21 -33.39 -6.29
N ILE A 599 -6.62 -33.57 -5.03
CA ILE A 599 -6.97 -32.49 -4.11
C ILE A 599 -5.72 -32.06 -3.34
N ARG A 600 -5.37 -30.78 -3.39
CA ARG A 600 -4.20 -30.24 -2.67
C ARG A 600 -4.56 -29.90 -1.21
N THR A 601 -3.56 -29.87 -0.32
CA THR A 601 -3.72 -29.34 1.04
C THR A 601 -3.09 -27.96 1.14
N MET A 602 -3.83 -27.02 1.75
CA MET A 602 -3.38 -25.66 2.02
C MET A 602 -3.39 -25.36 3.52
N ALA A 603 -2.48 -24.50 3.97
CA ALA A 603 -2.23 -24.16 5.38
C ALA A 603 -2.40 -22.66 5.66
N TYR A 604 -1.87 -22.17 6.78
CA TYR A 604 -1.92 -20.77 7.20
C TYR A 604 -0.61 -20.35 7.86
N CYS A 605 -0.07 -19.18 7.51
CA CYS A 605 1.10 -18.59 8.14
C CYS A 605 0.99 -17.05 8.12
N ASN A 606 1.53 -16.38 9.13
CA ASN A 606 1.68 -14.94 9.16
C ASN A 606 3.03 -14.55 9.79
N PRO A 607 3.49 -13.28 9.71
CA PRO A 607 4.79 -12.85 10.20
C PRO A 607 4.79 -12.44 11.69
N LEU A 608 3.79 -12.87 12.46
CA LEU A 608 3.66 -12.63 13.91
C LEU A 608 3.87 -13.95 14.67
N LEU A 609 4.49 -13.87 15.85
CA LEU A 609 4.82 -15.00 16.72
C LEU A 609 4.16 -14.78 18.08
N ALA A 610 3.30 -15.72 18.50
CA ALA A 610 2.64 -15.64 19.80
C ALA A 610 3.42 -16.43 20.87
N PRO A 611 3.33 -16.06 22.15
CA PRO A 611 3.83 -16.90 23.24
C PRO A 611 3.20 -18.30 23.22
N THR A 612 4.04 -19.33 23.32
CA THR A 612 3.64 -20.75 23.20
C THR A 612 3.76 -21.55 24.50
N HIS A 613 4.09 -20.91 25.62
CA HIS A 613 4.30 -21.58 26.91
C HIS A 613 3.12 -22.47 27.34
N GLU A 614 1.88 -22.08 27.03
CA GLU A 614 0.63 -22.85 27.26
C GLU A 614 0.33 -23.91 26.18
N LYS A 615 1.04 -23.95 25.04
CA LYS A 615 0.86 -24.98 24.01
C LYS A 615 1.54 -26.29 24.49
N PRO A 616 0.77 -27.36 24.78
CA PRO A 616 1.29 -28.53 25.49
C PRO A 616 2.21 -29.41 24.64
N ASN A 617 2.08 -29.33 23.32
CA ASN A 617 2.69 -30.21 22.32
C ASN A 617 3.58 -29.46 21.32
N ARG A 618 4.08 -28.27 21.69
CA ARG A 618 5.07 -27.55 20.86
C ARG A 618 6.37 -28.35 20.79
N ARG A 619 6.95 -28.45 19.59
CA ARG A 619 8.31 -28.98 19.39
C ARG A 619 9.34 -27.86 19.27
N ARG A 620 8.91 -26.72 18.75
CA ARG A 620 9.69 -25.48 18.62
C ARG A 620 8.94 -24.33 19.27
N ASP A 621 9.68 -23.44 19.94
CA ASP A 621 9.14 -22.19 20.47
C ASP A 621 9.69 -21.04 19.61
N LEU A 622 9.00 -20.78 18.49
CA LEU A 622 9.51 -19.89 17.45
C LEU A 622 9.71 -18.45 17.95
N LEU A 623 8.93 -18.01 18.94
CA LEU A 623 9.13 -16.70 19.58
C LEU A 623 10.43 -16.66 20.39
N ALA A 624 10.74 -17.72 21.14
CA ALA A 624 11.99 -17.82 21.89
C ALA A 624 13.22 -17.94 20.96
N GLU A 625 13.11 -18.72 19.88
CA GLU A 625 14.14 -18.83 18.84
C GLU A 625 14.41 -17.48 18.15
N ALA A 626 13.35 -16.75 17.78
CA ALA A 626 13.47 -15.47 17.08
C ALA A 626 14.03 -14.37 18.01
N HIS A 627 13.66 -14.40 19.30
CA HIS A 627 14.20 -13.49 20.30
C HIS A 627 15.68 -13.74 20.58
N SER A 628 16.13 -14.99 20.69
CA SER A 628 17.53 -15.31 20.97
C SER A 628 18.52 -14.99 19.83
N GLN A 629 17.99 -14.57 18.68
CA GLN A 629 18.74 -14.27 17.45
C GLN A 629 18.45 -12.87 16.90
N ASP A 630 17.76 -12.00 17.67
CA ASP A 630 17.41 -10.62 17.28
C ASP A 630 16.62 -10.52 15.95
N LEU A 631 15.66 -11.43 15.74
CA LEU A 631 14.90 -11.58 14.49
C LEU A 631 13.51 -10.91 14.51
N VAL A 632 13.15 -10.23 15.60
CA VAL A 632 11.87 -9.53 15.78
C VAL A 632 12.07 -8.03 15.91
N VAL A 633 11.08 -7.24 15.49
CA VAL A 633 11.11 -5.78 15.65
C VAL A 633 11.10 -5.42 17.15
N THR A 634 11.83 -4.38 17.52
CA THR A 634 12.03 -3.99 18.93
C THR A 634 11.40 -2.64 19.26
N ASP A 635 11.23 -2.34 20.54
CA ASP A 635 10.90 -1.00 21.01
C ASP A 635 12.14 -0.08 21.04
N GLN A 636 11.98 1.15 21.54
CA GLN A 636 13.10 2.10 21.69
C GLN A 636 14.08 1.74 22.81
N LEU A 637 13.80 0.70 23.59
CA LEU A 637 14.67 0.17 24.65
C LEU A 637 15.38 -1.13 24.20
N GLY A 638 15.15 -1.59 22.97
CA GLY A 638 15.73 -2.82 22.42
C GLY A 638 15.03 -4.10 22.87
N SER A 639 13.87 -4.02 23.52
CA SER A 639 13.07 -5.20 23.89
C SER A 639 12.12 -5.58 22.75
N PRO A 640 11.72 -6.86 22.58
CA PRO A 640 10.74 -7.25 21.57
C PRO A 640 9.46 -6.42 21.63
N TYR A 641 9.05 -5.86 20.49
CA TYR A 641 7.81 -5.09 20.41
C TYR A 641 6.62 -6.07 20.41
N MET A 642 5.97 -6.19 21.57
CA MET A 642 4.77 -7.02 21.73
C MET A 642 3.54 -6.24 21.27
N ILE A 643 3.05 -6.56 20.07
CA ILE A 643 1.87 -5.96 19.46
C ILE A 643 0.62 -6.55 20.14
N PRO A 644 -0.26 -5.73 20.75
CA PRO A 644 -1.48 -6.22 21.36
C PRO A 644 -2.49 -6.69 20.30
N ASN A 645 -2.83 -7.98 20.29
CA ASN A 645 -3.99 -8.49 19.55
C ASN A 645 -5.20 -8.60 20.49
N THR A 646 -6.32 -9.12 20.00
CA THR A 646 -7.62 -9.10 20.71
C THR A 646 -7.65 -9.95 21.99
N SER A 647 -6.80 -10.98 22.08
CA SER A 647 -6.76 -11.90 23.24
C SER A 647 -5.36 -12.32 23.71
N PHE A 648 -4.30 -11.93 23.02
CA PHE A 648 -2.91 -12.23 23.33
C PHE A 648 -2.02 -11.20 22.64
N ASP A 649 -0.78 -11.04 23.09
CA ASP A 649 0.21 -10.18 22.42
C ASP A 649 1.11 -11.05 21.52
N ALA A 650 1.65 -10.48 20.44
CA ALA A 650 2.56 -11.18 19.52
C ALA A 650 3.73 -10.29 19.10
N ALA A 651 4.92 -10.87 18.90
CA ALA A 651 6.06 -10.16 18.32
C ALA A 651 6.03 -10.29 16.78
N MET A 652 6.49 -9.27 16.07
CA MET A 652 6.54 -9.26 14.61
C MET A 652 7.96 -9.54 14.11
N VAL A 653 8.09 -10.45 13.14
CA VAL A 653 9.38 -10.76 12.51
C VAL A 653 9.88 -9.54 11.73
N ASP A 654 11.14 -9.16 11.94
CA ASP A 654 11.73 -8.01 11.24
C ASP A 654 12.17 -8.40 9.83
N LEU A 655 11.30 -8.18 8.84
CA LEU A 655 11.60 -8.48 7.44
C LEU A 655 12.66 -7.56 6.81
N THR A 656 13.16 -6.55 7.53
CA THR A 656 14.34 -5.77 7.15
C THR A 656 15.66 -6.45 7.54
N ASN A 657 15.62 -7.43 8.46
CA ASN A 657 16.77 -8.26 8.83
C ASN A 657 16.91 -9.47 7.87
N PRO A 658 18.02 -9.58 7.08
CA PRO A 658 18.23 -10.70 6.17
C PRO A 658 18.29 -12.08 6.86
N ALA A 659 18.74 -12.14 8.12
CA ALA A 659 18.73 -13.38 8.90
C ALA A 659 17.29 -13.79 9.26
N ALA A 660 16.44 -12.83 9.61
CA ALA A 660 15.03 -13.09 9.94
C ALA A 660 14.23 -13.55 8.71
N ARG A 661 14.50 -12.95 7.54
CA ARG A 661 13.99 -13.44 6.24
C ARG A 661 14.39 -14.90 6.01
N THR A 662 15.67 -15.23 6.18
CA THR A 662 16.19 -16.60 5.97
C THR A 662 15.58 -17.61 6.95
N TRP A 663 15.45 -17.25 8.23
CA TRP A 663 14.84 -18.08 9.26
C TRP A 663 13.35 -18.35 8.98
N LEU A 664 12.57 -17.32 8.62
CA LEU A 664 11.13 -17.47 8.31
C LEU A 664 10.91 -18.22 6.98
N LYS A 665 11.80 -18.04 6.01
CA LYS A 665 11.83 -18.84 4.76
C LYS A 665 12.00 -20.34 5.06
N ASN A 666 12.93 -20.71 5.95
CA ASN A 666 13.11 -22.11 6.35
C ASN A 666 11.86 -22.70 7.01
N ILE A 667 11.15 -21.93 7.84
CA ILE A 667 9.87 -22.36 8.46
C ILE A 667 8.78 -22.59 7.40
N LEU A 668 8.69 -21.74 6.37
CA LEU A 668 7.77 -21.95 5.26
C LEU A 668 8.16 -23.18 4.41
N LEU A 669 9.45 -23.43 4.21
CA LEU A 669 9.95 -24.65 3.57
C LEU A 669 9.65 -25.91 4.39
N ASP A 670 9.79 -25.88 5.72
CA ASP A 670 9.39 -26.96 6.63
C ASP A 670 7.90 -27.28 6.48
N MET A 671 7.03 -26.26 6.41
CA MET A 671 5.59 -26.42 6.14
C MET A 671 5.34 -27.10 4.79
N ILE A 672 6.01 -26.66 3.72
CA ILE A 672 5.87 -27.22 2.36
C ILE A 672 6.36 -28.69 2.29
N GLN A 673 7.40 -29.05 3.04
CA GLN A 673 7.90 -30.42 3.15
C GLN A 673 6.86 -31.39 3.72
N THR A 674 5.89 -30.92 4.52
CA THR A 674 4.76 -31.74 4.99
C THR A 674 3.71 -32.05 3.91
N GLY A 675 3.94 -31.60 2.67
CA GLY A 675 3.07 -31.84 1.51
C GLY A 675 2.06 -30.72 1.22
N VAL A 676 2.09 -29.63 1.97
CA VAL A 676 1.31 -28.41 1.69
C VAL A 676 1.67 -27.83 0.33
N ARG A 677 0.66 -27.35 -0.44
CA ARG A 677 0.85 -26.71 -1.75
C ARG A 677 0.32 -25.29 -1.86
N GLY A 678 -0.22 -24.75 -0.77
CA GLY A 678 -0.57 -23.35 -0.69
C GLY A 678 -0.91 -22.91 0.72
N TRP A 679 -1.04 -21.62 0.97
CA TRP A 679 -1.38 -21.12 2.30
C TRP A 679 -2.01 -19.72 2.25
N MET A 680 -2.79 -19.40 3.28
CA MET A 680 -3.05 -17.99 3.58
C MET A 680 -1.75 -17.41 4.15
N ALA A 681 -1.18 -16.41 3.47
CA ALA A 681 -0.06 -15.60 3.92
C ALA A 681 -0.64 -14.32 4.53
N ASP A 682 -1.17 -14.46 5.74
CA ASP A 682 -1.99 -13.45 6.42
C ASP A 682 -1.13 -12.32 7.01
N PHE A 683 -1.80 -11.24 7.42
CA PHE A 683 -1.23 -10.00 7.92
C PHE A 683 -0.24 -9.30 6.94
N GLY A 684 0.45 -8.27 7.43
CA GLY A 684 1.35 -7.37 6.68
C GLY A 684 1.13 -5.89 7.01
N GLU A 685 0.02 -5.58 7.68
CA GLU A 685 -0.49 -4.24 8.03
C GLU A 685 -0.16 -3.78 9.46
N ALA A 686 0.36 -4.68 10.30
CA ALA A 686 0.47 -4.44 11.74
C ALA A 686 1.80 -3.79 12.19
N LEU A 687 2.71 -3.39 11.29
CA LEU A 687 4.02 -2.86 11.68
C LEU A 687 3.85 -1.58 12.53
N PRO A 688 4.32 -1.53 13.79
CA PRO A 688 4.17 -0.34 14.63
C PRO A 688 4.93 0.85 14.05
N LEU A 689 4.34 2.05 14.12
CA LEU A 689 4.94 3.27 13.56
C LEU A 689 6.15 3.80 14.37
N ASP A 690 6.39 3.24 15.55
CA ASP A 690 7.42 3.62 16.53
C ASP A 690 8.35 2.47 16.97
N CYS A 691 8.32 1.34 16.27
CA CYS A 691 9.31 0.28 16.47
C CYS A 691 10.69 0.65 15.90
N SER A 692 11.72 -0.02 16.40
CA SER A 692 13.08 -0.02 15.87
C SER A 692 13.24 -1.19 14.90
N LEU A 693 13.89 -0.92 13.75
CA LEU A 693 14.13 -1.89 12.67
C LEU A 693 15.63 -2.12 12.46
N TYR A 694 15.99 -3.34 12.07
CA TYR A 694 17.36 -3.74 11.75
C TYR A 694 18.00 -2.88 10.66
N SER A 695 17.25 -2.46 9.63
CA SER A 695 17.78 -1.57 8.59
C SER A 695 18.12 -0.15 9.08
N GLY A 696 17.69 0.23 10.29
CA GLY A 696 17.82 1.59 10.82
C GLY A 696 16.91 2.62 10.11
N GLU A 697 16.03 2.17 9.22
CA GLU A 697 15.00 3.03 8.62
C GLU A 697 13.89 3.35 9.62
N GLU A 698 13.28 4.53 9.48
CA GLU A 698 12.15 4.93 10.34
C GLU A 698 10.94 4.03 10.04
N ALA A 699 10.35 3.41 11.07
CA ALA A 699 9.26 2.44 10.87
C ALA A 699 8.07 3.03 10.08
N ARG A 700 7.75 4.32 10.27
CA ARG A 700 6.73 5.05 9.47
C ARG A 700 6.99 5.08 7.95
N THR A 701 8.22 4.91 7.49
CA THR A 701 8.56 4.83 6.06
C THR A 701 8.59 3.40 5.52
N VAL A 702 8.67 2.40 6.41
CA VAL A 702 8.68 0.96 6.09
C VAL A 702 7.29 0.34 6.26
N HIS A 703 6.42 0.92 7.07
CA HIS A 703 5.09 0.40 7.42
C HIS A 703 4.24 -0.02 6.20
N ASN A 704 4.04 0.86 5.22
CA ASN A 704 3.33 0.49 3.98
C ASN A 704 4.11 -0.56 3.14
N GLN A 705 5.45 -0.49 3.18
CA GLN A 705 6.36 -1.40 2.46
C GLN A 705 6.37 -2.82 3.06
N TYR A 706 6.01 -3.00 4.33
CA TYR A 706 6.09 -4.30 5.01
C TYR A 706 5.24 -5.38 4.32
N SER A 707 4.05 -5.01 3.83
CA SER A 707 3.20 -5.89 3.03
C SER A 707 3.89 -6.39 1.74
N GLU A 708 4.69 -5.55 1.08
CA GLU A 708 5.51 -5.94 -0.07
C GLU A 708 6.69 -6.84 0.34
N LEU A 709 7.37 -6.54 1.46
CA LEU A 709 8.47 -7.37 1.98
C LEU A 709 8.01 -8.80 2.35
N TRP A 710 6.78 -8.92 2.87
CA TRP A 710 6.14 -10.20 3.19
C TRP A 710 5.71 -10.95 1.92
N ALA A 711 5.12 -10.26 0.94
CA ALA A 711 4.79 -10.83 -0.36
C ALA A 711 6.04 -11.34 -1.11
N GLN A 712 7.13 -10.57 -1.06
CA GLN A 712 8.43 -10.93 -1.64
C GLN A 712 9.01 -12.19 -0.99
N LEU A 713 8.97 -12.30 0.34
CA LEU A 713 9.49 -13.50 1.02
C LEU A 713 8.74 -14.78 0.62
N ASN A 714 7.41 -14.72 0.54
CA ASN A 714 6.59 -15.85 0.10
C ASN A 714 6.83 -16.18 -1.39
N ARG A 715 7.11 -15.18 -2.23
CA ARG A 715 7.52 -15.38 -3.63
C ARG A 715 8.86 -16.11 -3.72
N GLU A 716 9.87 -15.66 -2.98
CA GLU A 716 11.19 -16.29 -2.94
C GLU A 716 11.10 -17.76 -2.53
N VAL A 717 10.34 -18.07 -1.45
CA VAL A 717 10.07 -19.44 -1.00
C VAL A 717 9.49 -20.30 -2.14
N ALA A 718 8.51 -19.76 -2.86
CA ALA A 718 7.86 -20.47 -3.95
C ALA A 718 8.83 -20.74 -5.12
N GLU A 719 9.61 -19.74 -5.52
CA GLU A 719 10.56 -19.84 -6.64
C GLU A 719 11.74 -20.77 -6.32
N GLU A 720 12.29 -20.70 -5.11
CA GLU A 720 13.36 -21.59 -4.66
C GLU A 720 12.88 -23.04 -4.57
N TRP A 721 11.68 -23.27 -4.02
CA TRP A 721 11.10 -24.61 -3.99
C TRP A 721 10.85 -25.15 -5.40
N GLU A 722 10.23 -24.37 -6.29
CA GLU A 722 10.00 -24.75 -7.69
C GLU A 722 11.31 -25.04 -8.44
N ALA A 723 12.38 -24.29 -8.16
CA ALA A 723 13.71 -24.56 -8.70
C ALA A 723 14.28 -25.91 -8.23
N THR A 724 14.10 -26.27 -6.96
CA THR A 724 14.54 -27.59 -6.45
C THR A 724 13.76 -28.76 -7.08
N GLN A 725 12.47 -28.58 -7.41
CA GLN A 725 11.69 -29.64 -8.06
C GLN A 725 12.07 -29.85 -9.53
N LYS A 726 12.45 -28.80 -10.27
CA LYS A 726 12.94 -28.93 -11.65
C LYS A 726 14.14 -29.86 -11.80
N GLY A 727 14.99 -29.95 -10.77
CA GLY A 727 16.12 -30.88 -10.73
C GLY A 727 15.74 -32.35 -10.50
N ARG A 728 14.56 -32.62 -9.91
CA ARG A 728 14.04 -33.98 -9.63
C ARG A 728 13.15 -34.52 -10.76
N ARG A 729 12.48 -33.63 -11.50
CA ARG A 729 11.59 -33.94 -12.64
C ARG A 729 12.24 -34.64 -13.83
N LEU A 730 13.55 -34.87 -13.83
CA LEU A 730 14.23 -35.62 -14.90
C LEU A 730 14.11 -37.14 -14.75
N ASP A 731 13.86 -37.64 -13.54
CA ASP A 731 13.91 -39.08 -13.23
C ASP A 731 12.53 -39.72 -12.99
N GLU A 732 11.54 -38.95 -12.53
CA GLU A 732 10.19 -39.45 -12.17
C GLU A 732 9.09 -38.57 -12.80
N GLY A 733 8.17 -39.20 -13.54
CA GLY A 733 7.19 -38.53 -14.41
C GLY A 733 6.00 -37.90 -13.69
N GLU A 734 6.23 -36.84 -12.91
CA GLU A 734 5.21 -36.09 -12.18
C GLU A 734 4.59 -34.90 -12.96
N ASP A 735 3.38 -34.52 -12.52
CA ASP A 735 2.48 -33.47 -13.03
C ASP A 735 3.19 -32.11 -13.24
N GLU A 736 3.17 -31.58 -14.48
CA GLU A 736 3.89 -30.33 -14.84
C GLU A 736 3.42 -29.11 -14.03
N ASP A 737 2.19 -29.16 -13.51
CA ASP A 737 1.43 -28.06 -12.89
C ASP A 737 1.61 -27.93 -11.36
N GLU A 738 2.55 -28.68 -10.76
CA GLU A 738 2.84 -28.59 -9.31
C GLU A 738 3.60 -27.31 -8.90
N LYS A 739 2.89 -26.17 -8.89
CA LYS A 739 3.34 -24.87 -8.37
C LYS A 739 2.70 -24.53 -7.03
N LEU A 740 3.37 -23.70 -6.23
CA LEU A 740 2.88 -23.23 -4.93
C LEU A 740 2.02 -21.98 -5.07
N VAL A 741 0.95 -21.88 -4.27
CA VAL A 741 0.04 -20.72 -4.27
C VAL A 741 -0.25 -20.24 -2.86
N PHE A 742 0.16 -19.02 -2.54
CA PHE A 742 -0.24 -18.31 -1.33
C PHE A 742 -1.23 -17.18 -1.64
N PHE A 743 -1.97 -16.72 -0.63
CA PHE A 743 -2.90 -15.60 -0.78
C PHE A 743 -2.83 -14.61 0.37
N MET A 744 -2.96 -13.31 0.06
CA MET A 744 -2.70 -12.19 0.97
C MET A 744 -3.89 -11.21 1.02
N ARG A 745 -4.11 -10.57 2.18
CA ARG A 745 -5.03 -9.42 2.33
C ARG A 745 -4.29 -8.10 2.31
N ALA A 746 -3.15 -8.03 3.00
CA ALA A 746 -2.34 -6.83 3.05
C ALA A 746 -1.58 -6.61 1.74
N GLY A 747 -1.57 -5.37 1.26
CA GLY A 747 -0.90 -5.03 0.01
C GLY A 747 -0.61 -3.55 -0.15
N TYR A 748 0.27 -3.26 -1.09
CA TYR A 748 0.58 -1.93 -1.57
C TYR A 748 0.86 -1.99 -3.08
N ARG A 749 1.33 -0.89 -3.69
CA ARG A 749 1.44 -0.76 -5.15
C ARG A 749 2.22 -1.89 -5.84
N GLY A 750 3.26 -2.44 -5.22
CA GLY A 750 4.14 -3.46 -5.79
C GLY A 750 3.78 -4.90 -5.43
N SER A 751 2.88 -5.11 -4.46
CA SER A 751 2.49 -6.46 -4.00
C SER A 751 1.97 -7.38 -5.11
N PRO A 752 1.25 -6.90 -6.17
CA PRO A 752 0.87 -7.73 -7.32
C PRO A 752 2.03 -8.44 -8.03
N ARG A 753 3.25 -7.89 -8.02
CA ARG A 753 4.45 -8.54 -8.61
C ARG A 753 4.82 -9.84 -7.88
N SER A 754 4.66 -9.83 -6.55
CA SER A 754 5.16 -10.88 -5.68
C SER A 754 4.08 -11.84 -5.24
N SER A 755 2.88 -11.37 -4.87
CA SER A 755 1.77 -12.26 -4.48
C SER A 755 1.34 -13.19 -5.62
N THR A 756 0.86 -14.39 -5.30
CA THR A 756 0.17 -15.27 -6.27
C THR A 756 -1.33 -14.99 -6.36
N LEU A 757 -1.98 -14.54 -5.28
CA LEU A 757 -3.43 -14.39 -5.19
C LEU A 757 -3.76 -13.37 -4.07
N PHE A 758 -4.82 -12.56 -4.23
CA PHE A 758 -5.37 -11.74 -3.16
C PHE A 758 -6.66 -12.32 -2.60
N TRP A 759 -6.98 -11.97 -1.36
CA TRP A 759 -8.35 -12.03 -0.85
C TRP A 759 -8.69 -10.75 -0.08
N GLU A 760 -9.97 -10.40 -0.08
CA GLU A 760 -10.49 -9.12 0.41
C GLU A 760 -10.44 -8.89 1.94
N GLY A 761 -9.83 -9.78 2.72
CA GLY A 761 -9.84 -9.68 4.18
C GLY A 761 -11.19 -10.01 4.82
N ASP A 762 -11.48 -9.35 5.95
CA ASP A 762 -12.32 -9.89 7.03
C ASP A 762 -13.74 -9.29 7.07
N GLN A 763 -14.53 -9.38 5.98
CA GLN A 763 -15.89 -8.83 5.98
C GLN A 763 -16.76 -9.40 7.12
N MET A 764 -17.65 -8.57 7.68
CA MET A 764 -18.70 -9.03 8.61
C MET A 764 -19.66 -10.02 7.93
N VAL A 765 -20.19 -10.95 8.72
CA VAL A 765 -21.24 -11.90 8.32
C VAL A 765 -22.61 -11.22 8.17
N SER A 766 -22.70 -10.23 7.27
CA SER A 766 -23.84 -9.31 7.15
C SER A 766 -24.19 -8.90 5.70
N TRP A 767 -25.37 -8.30 5.55
CA TRP A 767 -25.85 -7.66 4.32
C TRP A 767 -25.51 -6.16 4.23
N GLN A 768 -24.69 -5.65 5.17
CA GLN A 768 -24.46 -4.21 5.32
C GLN A 768 -23.57 -3.65 4.19
N ARG A 769 -23.59 -2.32 4.02
CA ARG A 769 -23.04 -1.66 2.84
C ARG A 769 -21.51 -1.58 2.86
N HIS A 770 -20.94 -1.33 4.03
CA HIS A 770 -19.54 -0.95 4.18
C HIS A 770 -18.67 -2.10 4.68
N ASP A 771 -19.27 -3.17 5.22
CA ASP A 771 -18.53 -4.34 5.70
C ASP A 771 -19.27 -5.67 5.52
N GLY A 772 -20.26 -5.75 4.62
CA GLY A 772 -21.00 -6.99 4.32
C GLY A 772 -20.76 -7.51 2.90
N ILE A 773 -21.65 -8.37 2.41
CA ILE A 773 -21.56 -8.92 1.03
C ILE A 773 -21.47 -7.84 -0.08
N LYS A 774 -21.96 -6.62 0.19
CA LYS A 774 -21.87 -5.45 -0.72
C LYS A 774 -20.46 -4.85 -0.78
N SER A 775 -19.73 -4.84 0.33
CA SER A 775 -18.36 -4.32 0.34
C SER A 775 -17.41 -5.25 -0.39
N ALA A 776 -17.63 -6.57 -0.32
CA ALA A 776 -16.89 -7.57 -1.11
C ALA A 776 -17.05 -7.39 -2.63
N VAL A 777 -18.22 -6.96 -3.14
CA VAL A 777 -18.29 -6.61 -4.57
C VAL A 777 -17.53 -5.30 -4.84
N THR A 778 -17.60 -4.32 -3.92
CA THR A 778 -16.89 -3.03 -4.10
C THR A 778 -15.36 -3.19 -4.06
N GLY A 779 -14.84 -4.08 -3.21
CA GLY A 779 -13.42 -4.39 -3.05
C GLY A 779 -12.83 -5.08 -4.28
N LEU A 780 -13.43 -6.19 -4.74
CA LEU A 780 -13.04 -6.86 -6.00
C LEU A 780 -12.92 -5.88 -7.17
N LEU A 781 -13.91 -5.00 -7.33
CA LEU A 781 -13.97 -4.07 -8.47
C LEU A 781 -12.95 -2.94 -8.37
N SER A 782 -12.72 -2.39 -7.18
CA SER A 782 -11.75 -1.30 -6.96
C SER A 782 -10.30 -1.82 -6.95
N GLY A 783 -10.05 -2.95 -6.29
CA GLY A 783 -8.77 -3.63 -6.28
C GLY A 783 -8.33 -4.10 -7.67
N GLY A 784 -9.28 -4.57 -8.48
CA GLY A 784 -9.02 -4.94 -9.87
C GLY A 784 -8.49 -3.79 -10.74
N LEU A 785 -8.91 -2.53 -10.49
CA LEU A 785 -8.33 -1.36 -11.16
C LEU A 785 -6.86 -1.15 -10.77
N CYS A 786 -6.48 -1.55 -9.55
CA CYS A 786 -5.19 -1.28 -8.92
C CYS A 786 -4.19 -2.45 -9.06
N GLY A 787 -4.44 -3.38 -9.98
CA GLY A 787 -3.52 -4.48 -10.29
C GLY A 787 -3.68 -5.72 -9.40
N PHE A 788 -4.63 -5.75 -8.46
CA PHE A 788 -5.04 -6.97 -7.75
C PHE A 788 -5.94 -7.82 -8.67
N SER A 789 -5.37 -8.26 -9.80
CA SER A 789 -6.10 -8.81 -10.94
C SER A 789 -6.69 -10.20 -10.68
N LEU A 790 -6.14 -10.92 -9.69
CA LEU A 790 -6.57 -12.22 -9.20
C LEU A 790 -6.97 -12.09 -7.73
N ASN A 791 -8.29 -12.04 -7.48
CA ASN A 791 -8.85 -11.74 -6.16
C ASN A 791 -10.18 -12.49 -5.88
N HIS A 792 -10.54 -12.65 -4.60
CA HIS A 792 -11.75 -13.34 -4.12
C HIS A 792 -12.12 -12.95 -2.66
N SER A 793 -13.35 -13.24 -2.23
CA SER A 793 -13.77 -13.08 -0.83
C SER A 793 -13.96 -14.44 -0.12
N ASP A 794 -14.03 -14.41 1.20
CA ASP A 794 -14.54 -15.54 1.98
C ASP A 794 -16.04 -15.77 1.68
N ILE A 795 -16.40 -16.97 1.21
CA ILE A 795 -17.82 -17.34 1.04
C ILE A 795 -18.53 -17.27 2.40
N GLY A 796 -19.37 -16.25 2.54
CA GLY A 796 -20.18 -15.98 3.72
C GLY A 796 -19.61 -14.92 4.68
N GLY A 797 -18.48 -14.28 4.34
CA GLY A 797 -17.74 -13.37 5.22
C GLY A 797 -17.08 -14.08 6.41
N TYR A 798 -16.39 -13.34 7.26
CA TYR A 798 -15.59 -13.86 8.37
C TYR A 798 -16.02 -13.34 9.74
N CYS A 799 -16.14 -12.01 9.89
CA CYS A 799 -16.32 -11.35 11.18
C CYS A 799 -17.71 -11.59 11.78
N THR A 800 -17.74 -12.35 12.87
CA THR A 800 -18.91 -12.74 13.66
C THR A 800 -18.86 -12.02 15.00
N VAL A 801 -20.00 -11.47 15.42
CA VAL A 801 -20.13 -10.78 16.72
C VAL A 801 -21.37 -11.32 17.42
N ASP A 802 -21.17 -12.17 18.42
CA ASP A 802 -22.24 -12.89 19.11
C ASP A 802 -22.23 -12.61 20.63
N ILE A 803 -22.60 -11.38 20.98
CA ILE A 803 -22.65 -10.91 22.37
C ILE A 803 -24.11 -10.68 22.81
N PRO A 804 -24.40 -10.56 24.12
CA PRO A 804 -25.74 -10.21 24.58
C PRO A 804 -26.25 -8.91 23.91
N LEU A 805 -27.49 -8.93 23.45
CA LEU A 805 -28.19 -7.85 22.74
C LEU A 805 -27.68 -7.49 21.33
N VAL A 806 -26.51 -7.98 20.88
CA VAL A 806 -25.95 -7.67 19.54
C VAL A 806 -25.42 -8.94 18.89
N ARG A 807 -26.07 -9.38 17.81
CA ARG A 807 -25.77 -10.64 17.12
C ARG A 807 -25.67 -10.45 15.61
N TYR A 808 -24.44 -10.51 15.11
CA TYR A 808 -24.11 -10.69 13.71
C TYR A 808 -23.62 -12.13 13.56
N ARG A 809 -24.49 -12.97 13.01
CA ARG A 809 -24.26 -14.40 12.73
C ARG A 809 -24.60 -14.65 11.28
N ARG A 810 -23.81 -15.48 10.60
CA ARG A 810 -24.05 -15.85 9.21
C ARG A 810 -25.33 -16.67 9.10
N SER A 811 -26.37 -16.11 8.47
CA SER A 811 -27.58 -16.86 8.14
C SER A 811 -27.30 -17.84 6.99
N GLU A 812 -28.15 -18.87 6.87
CA GLU A 812 -28.11 -19.77 5.71
C GLU A 812 -28.26 -18.99 4.41
N GLU A 813 -29.28 -18.12 4.30
CA GLU A 813 -29.51 -17.30 3.10
C GLU A 813 -28.28 -16.46 2.70
N LEU A 814 -27.62 -15.81 3.67
CA LEU A 814 -26.41 -15.02 3.40
C LEU A 814 -25.29 -15.90 2.85
N LEU A 815 -25.06 -17.07 3.46
CA LEU A 815 -24.09 -18.03 2.98
C LEU A 815 -24.40 -18.51 1.54
N LEU A 816 -25.68 -18.82 1.25
CA LEU A 816 -26.10 -19.29 -0.07
C LEU A 816 -25.95 -18.20 -1.15
N ARG A 817 -26.30 -16.94 -0.86
CA ARG A 817 -26.06 -15.81 -1.78
C ARG A 817 -24.58 -15.50 -1.98
N TRP A 818 -23.74 -15.71 -0.95
CA TRP A 818 -22.30 -15.54 -1.09
C TRP A 818 -21.65 -16.66 -1.93
N MET A 819 -22.19 -17.88 -1.90
CA MET A 819 -21.82 -18.95 -2.86
C MET A 819 -22.21 -18.57 -4.29
N GLU A 820 -23.43 -18.04 -4.49
CA GLU A 820 -23.88 -17.56 -5.80
C GLU A 820 -22.94 -16.48 -6.35
N LEU A 821 -22.54 -15.52 -5.51
CA LEU A 821 -21.59 -14.45 -5.85
C LEU A 821 -20.19 -15.00 -6.22
N ASN A 822 -19.56 -15.74 -5.30
CA ASN A 822 -18.16 -16.17 -5.51
C ASN A 822 -18.02 -17.32 -6.51
N ALA A 823 -19.11 -17.95 -6.97
CA ALA A 823 -19.06 -18.82 -8.14
C ALA A 823 -18.63 -18.07 -9.42
N PHE A 824 -18.62 -16.74 -9.40
CA PHE A 824 -18.19 -15.84 -10.47
C PHE A 824 -17.00 -14.93 -10.04
N SER A 825 -16.22 -15.33 -9.01
CA SER A 825 -14.94 -14.70 -8.67
C SER A 825 -13.75 -15.53 -9.20
N THR A 826 -12.51 -15.08 -8.95
CA THR A 826 -11.31 -15.84 -9.35
C THR A 826 -11.24 -17.20 -8.66
N ILE A 827 -11.63 -17.29 -7.38
CA ILE A 827 -11.43 -18.45 -6.51
C ILE A 827 -12.66 -18.69 -5.62
N PHE A 828 -13.24 -19.88 -5.72
CA PHE A 828 -14.39 -20.29 -4.91
C PHE A 828 -13.93 -20.94 -3.59
N ARG A 829 -13.67 -20.13 -2.56
CA ARG A 829 -13.14 -20.58 -1.25
C ARG A 829 -14.11 -20.32 -0.09
N THR A 830 -14.32 -21.31 0.76
CA THR A 830 -15.08 -21.16 2.02
C THR A 830 -14.21 -20.72 3.19
N HIS A 831 -14.82 -20.14 4.21
CA HIS A 831 -14.21 -19.94 5.52
C HIS A 831 -15.26 -20.10 6.63
N GLU A 832 -14.92 -20.75 7.73
CA GLU A 832 -15.84 -20.88 8.87
C GLU A 832 -16.14 -19.59 9.65
N GLY A 833 -15.29 -18.56 9.51
CA GLY A 833 -15.31 -17.35 10.32
C GLY A 833 -14.66 -17.51 11.70
N ASN A 834 -14.57 -16.42 12.45
CA ASN A 834 -14.07 -16.42 13.83
C ASN A 834 -15.05 -17.02 14.87
N GLY A 835 -16.32 -17.25 14.48
CA GLY A 835 -17.35 -17.89 15.31
C GLY A 835 -18.01 -19.11 14.67
N PRO A 836 -17.28 -20.21 14.35
CA PRO A 836 -17.81 -21.31 13.54
C PRO A 836 -19.12 -21.93 14.03
N ALA A 837 -19.28 -22.05 15.35
CA ALA A 837 -20.41 -22.74 15.98
C ALA A 837 -21.71 -21.91 16.06
N SER A 838 -21.67 -20.60 15.84
CA SER A 838 -22.86 -19.72 15.83
C SER A 838 -23.31 -19.33 14.42
N ASN A 839 -22.54 -19.70 13.39
CA ASN A 839 -22.76 -19.42 11.99
C ASN A 839 -23.29 -20.62 11.22
N SER A 840 -24.04 -20.36 10.13
CA SER A 840 -24.26 -21.37 9.09
C SER A 840 -22.95 -21.63 8.33
N GLN A 841 -22.66 -22.89 8.06
CA GLN A 841 -21.51 -23.39 7.31
C GLN A 841 -22.01 -24.16 6.09
N PHE A 842 -21.17 -24.31 5.06
CA PHE A 842 -21.58 -25.04 3.86
C PHE A 842 -21.95 -26.51 4.16
N TYR A 843 -21.42 -27.07 5.26
CA TYR A 843 -21.71 -28.41 5.75
C TYR A 843 -22.77 -28.48 6.87
N SER A 844 -23.42 -27.37 7.25
CA SER A 844 -24.36 -27.33 8.38
C SER A 844 -25.56 -28.24 8.20
N ASN A 845 -26.10 -28.33 6.98
CA ASN A 845 -27.22 -29.22 6.66
C ASN A 845 -27.17 -29.66 5.19
N ASP A 846 -28.17 -30.46 4.80
CA ASP A 846 -28.30 -31.02 3.45
C ASP A 846 -28.58 -29.94 2.38
N THR A 847 -29.31 -28.88 2.71
CA THR A 847 -29.53 -27.71 1.83
C THR A 847 -28.21 -27.00 1.53
N THR A 848 -27.43 -26.66 2.57
CA THR A 848 -26.13 -25.97 2.39
C THR A 848 -25.14 -26.83 1.61
N PHE A 849 -25.11 -28.15 1.86
CA PHE A 849 -24.26 -29.09 1.12
C PHE A 849 -24.60 -29.14 -0.37
N ARG A 850 -25.89 -29.28 -0.72
CA ARG A 850 -26.33 -29.32 -2.12
C ARG A 850 -26.15 -27.99 -2.84
N HIS A 851 -26.38 -26.87 -2.17
CA HIS A 851 -26.17 -25.55 -2.76
C HIS A 851 -24.68 -25.28 -3.01
N PHE A 852 -23.80 -25.63 -2.07
CA PHE A 852 -22.35 -25.61 -2.30
C PHE A 852 -21.92 -26.50 -3.47
N ALA A 853 -22.44 -27.74 -3.54
CA ALA A 853 -22.18 -28.65 -4.65
C ALA A 853 -22.65 -28.08 -6.00
N ARG A 854 -23.85 -27.48 -6.06
CA ARG A 854 -24.37 -26.79 -7.26
C ARG A 854 -23.43 -25.68 -7.70
N PHE A 855 -23.02 -24.78 -6.79
CA PHE A 855 -22.19 -23.63 -7.17
C PHE A 855 -20.72 -23.95 -7.40
N ALA A 856 -20.18 -25.00 -6.80
CA ALA A 856 -18.90 -25.57 -7.20
C ALA A 856 -18.94 -26.10 -8.66
N LYS A 857 -20.05 -26.74 -9.07
CA LYS A 857 -20.27 -27.17 -10.46
C LYS A 857 -20.51 -25.99 -11.43
N VAL A 858 -21.21 -24.93 -11.01
CA VAL A 858 -21.29 -23.66 -11.78
C VAL A 858 -19.90 -23.06 -11.96
N TYR A 859 -19.12 -22.94 -10.89
CA TYR A 859 -17.73 -22.45 -10.92
C TYR A 859 -16.84 -23.32 -11.84
N LYS A 860 -17.04 -24.65 -11.88
CA LYS A 860 -16.37 -25.53 -12.84
C LYS A 860 -16.82 -25.30 -14.28
N ALA A 861 -18.09 -25.00 -14.53
CA ALA A 861 -18.63 -24.92 -15.88
C ALA A 861 -18.05 -23.76 -16.73
N TRP A 862 -17.51 -22.70 -16.13
CA TRP A 862 -16.80 -21.62 -16.87
C TRP A 862 -15.27 -21.64 -16.68
N ASP A 863 -14.71 -22.72 -16.11
CA ASP A 863 -13.26 -22.94 -15.87
C ASP A 863 -12.38 -22.70 -17.11
N PHE A 864 -12.89 -23.03 -18.31
CA PHE A 864 -12.20 -22.75 -19.57
C PHE A 864 -11.96 -21.25 -19.82
N TYR A 865 -12.95 -20.41 -19.49
CA TYR A 865 -12.86 -18.96 -19.63
C TYR A 865 -12.11 -18.35 -18.45
N ARG A 866 -12.27 -18.89 -17.24
CA ARG A 866 -11.46 -18.49 -16.07
C ARG A 866 -9.97 -18.59 -16.37
N ARG A 867 -9.49 -19.71 -16.93
CA ARG A 867 -8.07 -19.85 -17.30
C ARG A 867 -7.63 -18.82 -18.35
N GLN A 868 -8.45 -18.55 -19.36
CA GLN A 868 -8.17 -17.49 -20.33
C GLN A 868 -8.03 -16.12 -19.65
N LEU A 869 -8.91 -15.77 -18.72
CA LEU A 869 -8.85 -14.51 -17.97
C LEU A 869 -7.69 -14.44 -16.97
N VAL A 870 -7.33 -15.55 -16.32
CA VAL A 870 -6.15 -15.63 -15.43
C VAL A 870 -4.86 -15.45 -16.22
N LYS A 871 -4.80 -15.99 -17.44
CA LYS A 871 -3.69 -15.75 -18.37
C LYS A 871 -3.67 -14.30 -18.87
N GLU A 872 -4.81 -13.76 -19.30
CA GLU A 872 -4.94 -12.35 -19.71
C GLU A 872 -4.52 -11.41 -18.57
N ALA A 873 -4.87 -11.73 -17.32
CA ALA A 873 -4.46 -10.98 -16.14
C ALA A 873 -2.94 -10.98 -15.93
N ALA A 874 -2.25 -12.08 -16.22
CA ALA A 874 -0.79 -12.15 -16.16
C ALA A 874 -0.11 -11.41 -17.33
N GLU A 875 -0.67 -11.53 -18.54
CA GLU A 875 -0.13 -10.93 -19.77
C GLU A 875 -0.41 -9.42 -19.88
N THR A 876 -1.50 -8.92 -19.31
CA THR A 876 -1.98 -7.54 -19.50
C THR A 876 -2.23 -6.77 -18.20
N GLY A 877 -2.44 -7.46 -17.07
CA GLY A 877 -2.81 -6.84 -15.80
C GLY A 877 -4.31 -6.54 -15.64
N LEU A 878 -5.14 -6.85 -16.64
CA LEU A 878 -6.59 -6.69 -16.52
C LEU A 878 -7.18 -7.68 -15.51
N PRO A 879 -8.11 -7.27 -14.63
CA PRO A 879 -8.66 -8.16 -13.62
C PRO A 879 -9.66 -9.17 -14.23
N VAL A 880 -9.81 -10.32 -13.57
CA VAL A 880 -10.79 -11.36 -13.92
C VAL A 880 -12.22 -10.83 -13.70
N VAL A 881 -12.45 -10.18 -12.56
CA VAL A 881 -13.70 -9.50 -12.20
C VAL A 881 -13.56 -8.01 -12.53
N ARG A 882 -14.47 -7.46 -13.33
CA ARG A 882 -14.34 -6.11 -13.92
C ARG A 882 -15.54 -5.23 -13.59
N HIS A 883 -15.26 -4.00 -13.17
CA HIS A 883 -16.29 -2.96 -13.16
C HIS A 883 -16.65 -2.60 -14.60
N LEU A 884 -17.94 -2.40 -14.90
CA LEU A 884 -18.44 -2.09 -16.25
C LEU A 884 -17.70 -0.89 -16.89
N PHE A 885 -17.21 0.04 -16.07
CA PHE A 885 -16.33 1.17 -16.45
C PHE A 885 -15.17 0.78 -17.39
N LEU A 886 -14.59 -0.42 -17.25
CA LEU A 886 -13.49 -0.88 -18.11
C LEU A 886 -13.88 -0.97 -19.59
N HIS A 887 -15.15 -1.31 -19.85
CA HIS A 887 -15.70 -1.57 -21.18
C HIS A 887 -16.66 -0.45 -21.65
N TYR A 888 -17.27 0.28 -20.71
CA TYR A 888 -18.23 1.36 -20.98
C TYR A 888 -17.84 2.66 -20.25
N PRO A 889 -16.65 3.24 -20.54
CA PRO A 889 -16.08 4.35 -19.76
C PRO A 889 -16.82 5.69 -19.89
N HIS A 890 -17.65 5.84 -20.93
CA HIS A 890 -18.41 7.07 -21.23
C HIS A 890 -19.87 7.01 -20.77
N ASP A 891 -20.30 5.88 -20.19
CA ASP A 891 -21.67 5.69 -19.73
C ASP A 891 -21.86 6.27 -18.32
N GLU A 892 -22.62 7.37 -18.25
CA GLU A 892 -22.89 8.09 -17.01
C GLU A 892 -23.62 7.26 -15.93
N THR A 893 -24.38 6.22 -16.31
CA THR A 893 -25.01 5.31 -15.34
C THR A 893 -24.00 4.29 -14.83
N VAL A 894 -23.18 3.72 -15.71
CA VAL A 894 -22.07 2.83 -15.32
C VAL A 894 -21.15 3.52 -14.31
N LEU A 895 -20.85 4.81 -14.52
CA LEU A 895 -20.06 5.63 -13.61
C LEU A 895 -20.73 5.90 -12.24
N THR A 896 -21.93 5.38 -11.98
CA THR A 896 -22.62 5.40 -10.67
C THR A 896 -22.74 4.03 -10.00
N ILE A 897 -22.43 2.95 -10.70
CA ILE A 897 -22.43 1.59 -10.13
C ILE A 897 -21.33 1.47 -9.06
N THR A 898 -21.58 0.66 -8.04
CA THR A 898 -20.63 0.40 -6.95
C THR A 898 -20.46 -1.07 -6.61
N TYR A 899 -21.57 -1.79 -6.47
CA TYR A 899 -21.63 -3.23 -6.16
C TYR A 899 -22.81 -3.93 -6.82
N GLU A 900 -23.68 -3.19 -7.51
CA GLU A 900 -24.98 -3.65 -7.99
C GLU A 900 -24.86 -4.71 -9.10
N GLU A 901 -23.82 -4.63 -9.92
CA GLU A 901 -23.50 -5.59 -10.98
C GLU A 901 -22.02 -5.49 -11.40
N PHE A 902 -21.49 -6.55 -12.02
CA PHE A 902 -20.12 -6.60 -12.52
C PHE A 902 -19.98 -7.58 -13.69
N LEU A 903 -18.86 -7.47 -14.42
CA LEU A 903 -18.49 -8.42 -15.48
C LEU A 903 -17.46 -9.43 -14.98
N VAL A 904 -17.53 -10.67 -15.46
CA VAL A 904 -16.39 -11.60 -15.46
C VAL A 904 -15.82 -11.58 -16.87
N GLY A 905 -14.60 -11.07 -17.00
CA GLY A 905 -14.03 -10.75 -18.30
C GLY A 905 -14.88 -9.74 -19.08
N SER A 906 -15.09 -10.00 -20.37
CA SER A 906 -16.02 -9.25 -21.24
C SER A 906 -17.35 -9.96 -21.48
N GLU A 907 -17.42 -11.28 -21.23
CA GLU A 907 -18.47 -12.14 -21.80
C GLU A 907 -19.62 -12.50 -20.85
N ILE A 908 -19.46 -12.30 -19.53
CA ILE A 908 -20.43 -12.68 -18.51
C ILE A 908 -20.77 -11.47 -17.65
N LEU A 909 -22.06 -11.12 -17.54
CA LEU A 909 -22.58 -10.08 -16.65
C LEU A 909 -23.27 -10.74 -15.44
N VAL A 910 -22.94 -10.27 -14.24
CA VAL A 910 -23.39 -10.82 -12.96
C VAL A 910 -24.12 -9.73 -12.18
N VAL A 911 -25.39 -9.98 -11.83
CA VAL A 911 -26.23 -9.05 -11.06
C VAL A 911 -26.63 -9.75 -9.75
N PRO A 912 -25.79 -9.70 -8.71
CA PRO A 912 -25.95 -10.49 -7.50
C PRO A 912 -27.12 -10.04 -6.61
N VAL A 913 -27.74 -10.98 -5.89
CA VAL A 913 -28.70 -10.65 -4.83
C VAL A 913 -27.94 -10.32 -3.55
N LEU A 914 -27.86 -9.04 -3.21
CA LEU A 914 -27.09 -8.51 -2.09
C LEU A 914 -27.95 -8.01 -0.90
N ASP A 915 -29.25 -8.32 -0.89
CA ASP A 915 -30.19 -7.93 0.16
C ASP A 915 -31.03 -9.12 0.64
N GLN A 916 -31.29 -9.17 1.95
CA GLN A 916 -31.97 -10.29 2.59
C GLN A 916 -33.43 -10.45 2.13
N GLY A 917 -33.87 -11.67 1.84
CA GLY A 917 -35.23 -12.00 1.43
C GLY A 917 -35.55 -11.63 -0.03
N HIS A 918 -34.63 -10.99 -0.75
CA HIS A 918 -34.85 -10.59 -2.13
C HIS A 918 -34.80 -11.80 -3.07
N LYS A 919 -35.75 -11.82 -4.02
CA LYS A 919 -35.85 -12.82 -5.10
C LYS A 919 -35.80 -12.17 -6.49
N ARG A 920 -35.55 -10.86 -6.55
CA ARG A 920 -35.45 -10.08 -7.77
C ARG A 920 -34.34 -9.04 -7.64
N VAL A 921 -33.70 -8.73 -8.75
CA VAL A 921 -32.70 -7.64 -8.87
C VAL A 921 -33.08 -6.74 -10.04
N GLN A 922 -32.58 -5.50 -10.03
CA GLN A 922 -32.67 -4.61 -11.19
C GLN A 922 -31.32 -4.65 -11.90
N ALA A 923 -31.28 -5.34 -13.04
CA ALA A 923 -30.12 -5.35 -13.94
C ALA A 923 -30.11 -4.10 -14.81
N TYR A 924 -28.92 -3.62 -15.14
CA TYR A 924 -28.70 -2.57 -16.12
C TYR A 924 -27.86 -3.12 -17.28
N PHE A 925 -28.29 -2.77 -18.49
CA PHE A 925 -27.66 -3.24 -19.73
C PHE A 925 -27.02 -2.03 -20.41
N PRO A 926 -25.69 -1.86 -20.29
CA PRO A 926 -24.98 -0.76 -20.93
C PRO A 926 -25.04 -0.92 -22.46
N ARG A 927 -25.05 0.21 -23.16
CA ARG A 927 -24.95 0.21 -24.63
C ARG A 927 -23.48 0.23 -25.03
N GLY A 928 -22.99 -0.87 -25.59
CA GLY A 928 -21.66 -0.95 -26.20
C GLY A 928 -21.59 -0.26 -27.57
N GLU A 929 -20.38 -0.09 -28.09
CA GLU A 929 -20.15 0.37 -29.47
C GLU A 929 -20.69 -0.64 -30.51
N GLU A 930 -20.83 -1.92 -30.13
CA GLU A 930 -21.32 -3.02 -30.95
C GLU A 930 -22.81 -3.37 -30.68
N ASP A 931 -23.56 -2.49 -30.00
CA ASP A 931 -24.96 -2.71 -29.61
C ASP A 931 -25.20 -4.03 -28.82
N ASP A 932 -24.34 -4.27 -27.82
CA ASP A 932 -24.31 -5.48 -26.97
C ASP A 932 -25.69 -6.04 -26.55
N GLU A 933 -25.92 -7.32 -26.87
CA GLU A 933 -27.09 -8.10 -26.43
C GLU A 933 -26.71 -9.10 -25.33
N TRP A 934 -27.56 -9.24 -24.31
CA TRP A 934 -27.29 -10.07 -23.13
C TRP A 934 -28.35 -11.16 -22.93
N GLU A 935 -27.96 -12.42 -23.01
CA GLU A 935 -28.83 -13.59 -22.83
C GLU A 935 -28.78 -14.10 -21.38
N HIS A 936 -29.94 -14.20 -20.73
CA HIS A 936 -30.06 -14.71 -19.36
C HIS A 936 -29.88 -16.24 -19.29
N ILE A 937 -28.85 -16.70 -18.57
CA ILE A 937 -28.34 -18.08 -18.66
C ILE A 937 -29.38 -19.15 -18.29
N TRP A 938 -30.35 -18.83 -17.41
CA TRP A 938 -31.34 -19.80 -16.91
C TRP A 938 -32.64 -19.84 -17.70
N THR A 939 -32.91 -18.85 -18.56
CA THR A 939 -34.20 -18.75 -19.28
C THR A 939 -34.07 -18.48 -20.78
N GLY A 940 -32.87 -18.21 -21.30
CA GLY A 940 -32.65 -17.87 -22.71
C GLY A 940 -33.20 -16.51 -23.14
N ASN A 941 -33.78 -15.73 -22.22
CA ASN A 941 -34.32 -14.41 -22.52
C ASN A 941 -33.18 -13.46 -22.89
N VAL A 942 -33.29 -12.81 -24.05
CA VAL A 942 -32.32 -11.80 -24.51
C VAL A 942 -32.79 -10.39 -24.11
N TYR A 943 -31.86 -9.62 -23.57
CA TYR A 943 -32.03 -8.24 -23.13
C TYR A 943 -31.13 -7.34 -23.97
N ARG A 944 -31.66 -6.18 -24.39
CA ARG A 944 -31.02 -5.24 -25.31
C ARG A 944 -31.24 -3.82 -24.81
N SER A 945 -30.37 -2.89 -25.23
CA SER A 945 -30.46 -1.49 -24.80
C SER A 945 -31.61 -0.70 -25.43
N ASP A 946 -32.34 -1.27 -26.40
CA ASP A 946 -33.27 -0.59 -27.30
C ASP A 946 -34.76 -0.99 -27.17
N GLN A 947 -35.15 -1.81 -26.18
CA GLN A 947 -36.55 -2.22 -26.04
C GLN A 947 -37.50 -1.01 -25.82
N GLU A 948 -38.43 -0.81 -26.75
CA GLU A 948 -39.46 0.24 -26.67
C GLU A 948 -40.29 0.12 -25.38
N VAL A 949 -40.36 1.24 -24.65
CA VAL A 949 -41.45 1.51 -23.71
C VAL A 949 -42.15 2.79 -24.20
N ASP A 950 -43.36 2.63 -24.73
CA ASP A 950 -44.27 3.71 -25.18
C ASP A 950 -43.67 4.77 -26.13
N HIS A 951 -43.31 4.35 -27.35
CA HIS A 951 -43.17 5.22 -28.55
C HIS A 951 -42.24 6.44 -28.46
N LEU A 952 -41.24 6.42 -27.58
CA LEU A 952 -40.11 7.35 -27.60
C LEU A 952 -38.83 6.56 -27.83
N ILE A 953 -38.16 6.82 -28.96
CA ILE A 953 -36.83 6.26 -29.28
C ILE A 953 -35.80 6.88 -28.32
N SER A 954 -35.69 6.27 -27.14
CA SER A 954 -34.67 6.55 -26.14
C SER A 954 -33.31 6.20 -26.71
N HIS A 955 -32.42 7.17 -26.84
CA HIS A 955 -31.01 6.94 -27.19
C HIS A 955 -30.19 6.43 -25.98
N ALA A 956 -30.85 5.90 -24.94
CA ALA A 956 -30.26 5.54 -23.67
C ALA A 956 -30.50 4.07 -23.30
N SER A 957 -29.49 3.51 -22.64
CA SER A 957 -29.39 2.22 -21.97
C SER A 957 -30.62 1.78 -21.15
N PHE A 958 -30.77 0.45 -20.98
CA PHE A 958 -31.98 -0.20 -20.48
C PHE A 958 -31.82 -0.76 -19.05
N LYS A 959 -32.92 -0.80 -18.27
CA LYS A 959 -33.02 -1.45 -16.96
C LYS A 959 -34.19 -2.41 -16.91
N ALA A 960 -33.97 -3.63 -16.40
CA ALA A 960 -35.03 -4.62 -16.21
C ALA A 960 -35.02 -5.23 -14.80
N TRP A 961 -36.21 -5.62 -14.34
CA TRP A 961 -36.35 -6.45 -13.15
C TRP A 961 -36.25 -7.92 -13.52
N ILE A 962 -35.30 -8.62 -12.91
CA ILE A 962 -34.93 -10.00 -13.22
C ILE A 962 -35.29 -10.88 -12.02
N GLU A 963 -35.90 -12.05 -12.26
CA GLU A 963 -36.07 -13.07 -11.23
C GLU A 963 -34.71 -13.67 -10.86
N ALA A 964 -34.39 -13.66 -9.58
CA ALA A 964 -33.17 -14.22 -9.01
C ALA A 964 -33.48 -15.00 -7.70
N PRO A 965 -34.28 -16.08 -7.74
CA PRO A 965 -34.48 -16.93 -6.57
C PRO A 965 -33.17 -17.63 -6.15
N LEU A 966 -33.14 -18.18 -4.93
CA LEU A 966 -31.99 -18.97 -4.47
C LEU A 966 -31.74 -20.15 -5.42
N GLY A 967 -30.48 -20.34 -5.83
CA GLY A 967 -30.07 -21.35 -6.80
C GLY A 967 -29.99 -20.87 -8.26
N PHE A 968 -30.53 -19.67 -8.54
CA PHE A 968 -30.62 -19.06 -9.88
C PHE A 968 -30.35 -17.54 -9.79
N PRO A 969 -29.10 -17.10 -9.49
CA PRO A 969 -28.74 -15.68 -9.51
C PRO A 969 -28.90 -15.08 -10.91
N ALA A 970 -29.10 -13.78 -11.04
CA ALA A 970 -29.23 -13.15 -12.37
C ALA A 970 -27.86 -13.09 -13.06
N ILE A 971 -27.64 -14.00 -14.01
CA ILE A 971 -26.40 -14.17 -14.77
C ILE A 971 -26.74 -14.09 -16.26
N PHE A 972 -25.96 -13.31 -16.99
CA PHE A 972 -26.10 -13.14 -18.43
C PHE A 972 -24.80 -13.43 -19.14
N VAL A 973 -24.90 -13.84 -20.40
CA VAL A 973 -23.77 -13.96 -21.33
C VAL A 973 -24.04 -13.11 -22.56
N LYS A 974 -22.99 -12.62 -23.23
CA LYS A 974 -23.17 -11.96 -24.54
C LYS A 974 -23.87 -12.92 -25.51
N ALA A 975 -24.94 -12.46 -26.16
CA ALA A 975 -25.69 -13.28 -27.09
C ALA A 975 -24.80 -13.67 -28.30
N GLY A 976 -24.87 -14.94 -28.72
CA GLY A 976 -24.02 -15.45 -29.80
C GLY A 976 -22.55 -15.69 -29.45
N SER A 977 -22.08 -15.32 -28.24
CA SER A 977 -20.69 -15.55 -27.81
C SER A 977 -20.36 -17.04 -27.68
N GLU A 978 -19.19 -17.45 -28.18
CA GLU A 978 -18.64 -18.80 -28.00
C GLU A 978 -18.46 -19.15 -26.52
N VAL A 979 -18.08 -18.17 -25.69
CA VAL A 979 -17.96 -18.34 -24.23
C VAL A 979 -19.34 -18.61 -23.63
N GLY A 980 -20.36 -17.85 -24.03
CA GLY A 980 -21.74 -18.07 -23.60
C GLY A 980 -22.27 -19.45 -24.00
N ALA A 981 -22.06 -19.85 -25.25
CA ALA A 981 -22.47 -21.16 -25.78
C ALA A 981 -21.78 -22.31 -25.03
N ARG A 982 -20.46 -22.25 -24.84
CA ARG A 982 -19.70 -23.28 -24.12
C ARG A 982 -20.02 -23.34 -22.64
N PHE A 983 -20.29 -22.20 -21.98
CA PHE A 983 -20.74 -22.18 -20.59
C PHE A 983 -22.10 -22.86 -20.43
N LYS A 984 -23.09 -22.54 -21.29
CA LYS A 984 -24.39 -23.23 -21.32
C LYS A 984 -24.24 -24.74 -21.54
N ALA A 985 -23.42 -25.16 -22.49
CA ALA A 985 -23.16 -26.58 -22.76
C ALA A 985 -22.56 -27.31 -21.54
N ASN A 986 -21.62 -26.68 -20.83
CA ASN A 986 -21.05 -27.24 -19.61
C ASN A 986 -22.06 -27.29 -18.44
N LEU A 987 -22.96 -26.30 -18.31
CA LEU A 987 -24.05 -26.32 -17.32
C LEU A 987 -25.06 -27.46 -17.60
N ILE A 988 -25.41 -27.69 -18.88
CA ILE A 988 -26.25 -28.81 -19.31
C ILE A 988 -25.56 -30.14 -18.99
N SER A 989 -24.27 -30.29 -19.34
CA SER A 989 -23.49 -31.50 -19.05
C SER A 989 -23.32 -31.78 -17.55
N ALA A 990 -23.39 -30.75 -16.70
CA ALA A 990 -23.36 -30.86 -15.24
C ALA A 990 -24.76 -31.08 -14.62
N GLY A 991 -25.83 -31.18 -15.43
CA GLY A 991 -27.21 -31.33 -14.97
C GLY A 991 -27.78 -30.09 -14.26
N LEU A 992 -27.24 -28.90 -14.56
CA LEU A 992 -27.60 -27.64 -13.87
C LEU A 992 -28.59 -26.77 -14.65
N LEU A 993 -28.73 -27.02 -15.96
CA LEU A 993 -29.57 -26.32 -16.93
C LEU A 993 -30.29 -27.36 -17.81
N ASP A 994 -31.56 -27.12 -18.15
CA ASP A 994 -32.33 -27.96 -19.09
C ASP A 994 -31.84 -27.67 -20.53
N PRO A 995 -31.62 -28.69 -21.38
CA PRO A 995 -31.23 -28.46 -22.79
C PRO A 995 -32.34 -27.93 -23.71
N ARG A 996 -33.56 -27.69 -23.20
CA ARG A 996 -34.74 -27.26 -23.97
C ARG A 996 -35.00 -25.75 -23.94
#